data_AF-A0A3C0QQY0-F1
#
_entry.id   AF-A0A3C0QQY0-F1
#
_cell.length_a   1.000
_cell.length_b   1.000
_cell.length_c   1.000
_cell.angle_alpha   90.00
_cell.angle_beta   90.00
_cell.angle_gamma   90.00
#
_symmetry.space_group_name_H-M   'P 1'
#
loop_
_entity.id
_entity.type
_entity.pdbx_description
1 polymer ?
#
loop_
_entity_poly.entity_id
_entity_poly.type
_entity_poly.pdbx_seq_one_letter_code
_entity_poly.pdbx_strand_id
1 'polypeptide(L)'
;MFDANQYLEKIREMEHGTGRLDALADAIREADNASAHSWRIYFRYQFIQESVFHDDCFKAIIRFPELLQIYDEHPELQDEYEEDMMIAFKWILENSFDFYQISKAEIEKYFEEFKKRCQKCDVSLRVYHMKRTKYLLKVNMEEAQKEYKLFHRIPRDRFCDCLACEMNFDMYVSLKLDDEKQALEIAQPILKGERRCAEIPHCTYGHLCDYYLYHDNLDEASYYGNLCERYTDGKPEFLGQTGTLLELYSATDISHGWKLFKQTVADFVSCKNPSMRLEYARGAYRLMKVMVKLEEITNGDGYTQSKAVMVLPIKPTDKGIAFSELQDYFYNITKEQSELLDKRNESTYYMDILNKKFPEIDFEEAQAEAENPDTEKPAKKTTHGLIAKSPSMIAVVLKEHCTPSLFDLEKRIRENVPEDYKLMTALEEDETLFISLEHHGKLVELQMKMLVTDENYKIEARPVAFLERETFEKMLESPVKYVARFEIDGEPIFFYHQIMKIFSVLFPEMVGIIDLVTQHAYPENWVRFAGEYPEAIAPSDLFGLYLAGDSEQDTVWMTTLGMNCLGMRELEMYGSDTKNYTTFADMLDEIASQCVDRNMIADMGEPIAECACGEEKYSFTWSNTSVNEDSSQNLDNNLSGVILLMTDEGNILPPEFEYFADPDQIDYPRNRKNFHKRIDLAKKTFDTMKKALEEKPFDEASVRIAIELDEDTAEEYDYSIELLWADIDRVENGKVFAKFAETAETLPDIHEGDEIEVTPDNLTGWIVHFEDLEQSVTETLAYLLWKE
;
A
#
# COMPACT_ATOMS: atom_id res chain seq x y z
N MET A 1 23.73 -13.22 -42.68
CA MET A 1 24.12 -12.38 -41.52
C MET A 1 22.93 -12.43 -40.58
N PHE A 2 23.13 -12.84 -39.33
CA PHE A 2 22.04 -12.87 -38.35
C PHE A 2 21.60 -11.43 -38.08
N ASP A 3 20.33 -11.12 -38.31
CA ASP A 3 19.76 -9.82 -38.01
C ASP A 3 19.09 -9.89 -36.64
N ALA A 4 19.77 -9.32 -35.64
CA ALA A 4 19.30 -9.34 -34.25
C ALA A 4 18.21 -8.31 -33.99
N ASN A 5 18.17 -7.21 -34.76
CA ASN A 5 17.26 -6.08 -34.49
C ASN A 5 15.80 -6.50 -34.59
N GLN A 6 15.46 -7.37 -35.55
CA GLN A 6 14.10 -7.91 -35.69
C GLN A 6 13.60 -8.67 -34.44
N TYR A 7 14.50 -9.26 -33.65
CA TYR A 7 14.15 -9.94 -32.40
C TYR A 7 14.11 -8.96 -31.24
N LEU A 8 15.08 -8.04 -31.17
CA LEU A 8 15.17 -7.05 -30.10
C LEU A 8 13.97 -6.11 -30.04
N GLU A 9 13.54 -5.57 -31.19
CA GLU A 9 12.36 -4.71 -31.28
C GLU A 9 11.11 -5.46 -30.80
N LYS A 10 10.91 -6.67 -31.33
CA LYS A 10 9.78 -7.53 -30.94
C LYS A 10 9.78 -7.85 -29.44
N ILE A 11 10.92 -8.20 -28.85
CA ILE A 11 11.01 -8.57 -27.43
C ILE A 11 10.74 -7.34 -26.53
N ARG A 12 11.23 -6.16 -26.91
CA ARG A 12 11.04 -4.92 -26.14
C ARG A 12 9.58 -4.46 -26.06
N GLU A 13 8.80 -4.74 -27.10
CA GLU A 13 7.37 -4.38 -27.16
C GLU A 13 6.45 -5.34 -26.39
N MET A 14 6.94 -6.53 -26.02
CA MET A 14 6.12 -7.54 -25.31
C MET A 14 6.07 -7.26 -23.82
N GLU A 15 4.99 -7.61 -23.13
CA GLU A 15 4.95 -7.63 -21.67
C GLU A 15 5.91 -8.69 -21.10
N HIS A 16 6.37 -8.48 -19.86
CA HIS A 16 7.20 -9.44 -19.14
C HIS A 16 6.47 -10.76 -18.87
N GLY A 17 7.23 -11.87 -18.80
CA GLY A 17 6.73 -13.20 -18.46
C GLY A 17 6.80 -14.23 -19.59
N THR A 18 5.92 -15.23 -19.55
CA THR A 18 6.01 -16.44 -20.40
C THR A 18 6.08 -16.15 -21.89
N GLY A 19 5.26 -15.21 -22.39
CA GLY A 19 5.25 -14.86 -23.81
C GLY A 19 6.59 -14.31 -24.30
N ARG A 20 7.24 -13.47 -23.48
CA ARG A 20 8.57 -12.92 -23.79
C ARG A 20 9.65 -14.00 -23.71
N LEU A 21 9.55 -14.96 -22.78
CA LEU A 21 10.45 -16.12 -22.76
C LEU A 21 10.36 -16.98 -24.01
N ASP A 22 9.16 -17.19 -24.56
CA ASP A 22 8.99 -17.94 -25.81
C ASP A 22 9.65 -17.21 -26.99
N ALA A 23 9.52 -15.88 -27.05
CA ALA A 23 10.20 -15.05 -28.05
C ALA A 23 11.73 -15.10 -27.90
N LEU A 24 12.24 -15.07 -26.66
CA LEU A 24 13.66 -15.24 -26.36
C LEU A 24 14.16 -16.64 -26.77
N ALA A 25 13.37 -17.70 -26.53
CA ALA A 25 13.71 -19.06 -26.96
C ALA A 25 13.79 -19.18 -28.49
N ASP A 26 12.90 -18.52 -29.23
CA ASP A 26 12.98 -18.43 -30.69
C ASP A 26 14.25 -17.67 -31.14
N ALA A 27 14.56 -16.54 -30.53
CA ALA A 27 15.77 -15.77 -30.83
C ALA A 27 17.05 -16.59 -30.57
N ILE A 28 17.09 -17.35 -29.47
CA ILE A 28 18.18 -18.28 -29.14
C ILE A 28 18.34 -19.33 -30.26
N ARG A 29 17.24 -19.96 -30.70
CA ARG A 29 17.27 -20.98 -31.75
C ARG A 29 17.86 -20.44 -33.05
N GLU A 30 17.44 -19.25 -33.45
CA GLU A 30 17.92 -18.64 -34.70
C GLU A 30 19.37 -18.16 -34.59
N ALA A 31 19.79 -17.65 -33.42
CA ALA A 31 21.19 -17.34 -33.16
C ALA A 31 22.09 -18.60 -33.17
N ASP A 32 21.60 -19.72 -32.63
CA ASP A 32 22.28 -21.02 -32.68
C ASP A 32 22.42 -21.53 -34.12
N ASN A 33 21.33 -21.50 -34.91
CA ASN A 33 21.32 -21.89 -36.32
C ASN A 33 22.32 -21.08 -37.15
N ALA A 34 22.43 -19.78 -36.87
CA ALA A 34 23.35 -18.88 -37.54
C ALA A 34 24.79 -18.94 -36.99
N SER A 35 25.04 -19.69 -35.91
CA SER A 35 26.31 -19.68 -35.16
C SER A 35 26.75 -18.25 -34.78
N ALA A 36 25.78 -17.40 -34.43
CA ALA A 36 26.00 -16.01 -34.08
C ALA A 36 26.41 -15.89 -32.59
N HIS A 37 27.65 -16.26 -32.26
CA HIS A 37 28.09 -16.54 -30.89
C HIS A 37 27.83 -15.43 -29.85
N SER A 38 28.07 -14.16 -30.18
CA SER A 38 27.73 -13.02 -29.30
C SER A 38 26.22 -12.97 -29.00
N TRP A 39 25.37 -13.13 -30.01
CA TRP A 39 23.91 -13.19 -29.85
C TRP A 39 23.42 -14.45 -29.12
N ARG A 40 24.11 -15.59 -29.27
CA ARG A 40 23.82 -16.82 -28.52
C ARG A 40 24.00 -16.64 -27.02
N ILE A 41 24.99 -15.84 -26.61
CA ILE A 41 25.24 -15.45 -25.21
C ILE A 41 24.19 -14.44 -24.77
N TYR A 42 24.05 -13.34 -25.50
CA TYR A 42 23.14 -12.25 -25.18
C TYR A 42 21.70 -12.72 -24.94
N PHE A 43 21.10 -13.47 -25.87
CA PHE A 43 19.71 -13.91 -25.71
C PHE A 43 19.52 -14.93 -24.58
N ARG A 44 20.54 -15.74 -24.28
CA ARG A 44 20.48 -16.67 -23.14
C ARG A 44 20.58 -15.94 -21.81
N TYR A 45 21.42 -14.90 -21.71
CA TYR A 45 21.44 -14.02 -20.55
C TYR A 45 20.08 -13.35 -20.33
N GLN A 46 19.51 -12.76 -21.38
CA GLN A 46 18.17 -12.14 -21.34
C GLN A 46 17.07 -13.14 -20.95
N PHE A 47 17.12 -14.38 -21.47
CA PHE A 47 16.21 -15.45 -21.07
C PHE A 47 16.34 -15.79 -19.58
N ILE A 48 17.56 -15.86 -19.06
CA ILE A 48 17.81 -16.14 -17.65
C ILE A 48 17.29 -15.01 -16.77
N GLN A 49 17.55 -13.76 -17.13
CA GLN A 49 17.03 -12.59 -16.42
C GLN A 49 15.49 -12.60 -16.39
N GLU A 50 14.85 -12.71 -17.55
CA GLU A 50 13.40 -12.74 -17.67
C GLU A 50 12.78 -13.89 -16.86
N SER A 51 13.42 -15.06 -16.89
CA SER A 51 12.98 -16.24 -16.15
C SER A 51 13.16 -16.12 -14.64
N VAL A 52 14.15 -15.39 -14.16
CA VAL A 52 14.40 -15.18 -12.72
C VAL A 52 13.40 -14.19 -12.13
N PHE A 53 13.11 -13.09 -12.83
CA PHE A 53 12.32 -11.99 -12.27
C PHE A 53 10.84 -12.01 -12.64
N HIS A 54 10.46 -12.70 -13.73
CA HIS A 54 9.11 -12.58 -14.30
C HIS A 54 8.47 -13.92 -14.67
N ASP A 55 9.11 -15.06 -14.38
CA ASP A 55 8.55 -16.39 -14.68
C ASP A 55 9.15 -17.46 -13.72
N ASP A 56 9.12 -18.73 -14.13
CA ASP A 56 9.67 -19.87 -13.42
C ASP A 56 11.20 -19.89 -13.48
N CYS A 57 11.86 -19.51 -12.37
CA CYS A 57 13.31 -19.48 -12.26
C CYS A 57 14.00 -20.85 -12.46
N PHE A 58 13.26 -21.96 -12.43
CA PHE A 58 13.81 -23.27 -12.79
C PHE A 58 14.24 -23.32 -14.26
N LYS A 59 13.54 -22.61 -15.15
CA LYS A 59 13.91 -22.51 -16.57
C LYS A 59 15.28 -21.83 -16.73
N ALA A 60 15.58 -20.81 -15.93
CA ALA A 60 16.89 -20.17 -15.89
C ALA A 60 17.98 -21.18 -15.49
N ILE A 61 17.74 -22.00 -14.45
CA ILE A 61 18.69 -23.02 -13.98
C ILE A 61 18.95 -24.06 -15.07
N ILE A 62 17.92 -24.50 -15.80
CA ILE A 62 18.08 -25.43 -16.93
C ILE A 62 18.88 -24.79 -18.07
N ARG A 63 18.64 -23.50 -18.36
CA ARG A 63 19.27 -22.80 -19.49
C ARG A 63 20.72 -22.40 -19.19
N PHE A 64 21.05 -22.15 -17.93
CA PHE A 64 22.34 -21.61 -17.51
C PHE A 64 23.57 -22.43 -17.94
N PRO A 65 23.58 -23.77 -17.84
CA PRO A 65 24.71 -24.58 -18.34
C PRO A 65 25.03 -24.35 -19.83
N GLU A 66 24.03 -24.08 -20.67
CA GLU A 66 24.26 -23.79 -22.10
C GLU A 66 24.96 -22.45 -22.29
N LEU A 67 24.50 -21.42 -21.57
CA LEU A 67 25.15 -20.11 -21.56
C LEU A 67 26.60 -20.24 -21.11
N LEU A 68 26.82 -20.98 -20.02
CA LEU A 68 28.14 -21.22 -19.46
C LEU A 68 29.08 -21.91 -20.44
N GLN A 69 28.59 -22.95 -21.12
CA GLN A 69 29.36 -23.68 -22.11
C GLN A 69 29.76 -22.79 -23.28
N ILE A 70 28.83 -22.03 -23.85
CA ILE A 70 29.11 -21.15 -24.99
C ILE A 70 30.12 -20.06 -24.59
N TYR A 71 29.95 -19.47 -23.41
CA TYR A 71 30.91 -18.50 -22.88
C TYR A 71 32.32 -19.09 -22.72
N ASP A 72 32.44 -20.32 -22.21
CA ASP A 72 33.73 -20.99 -22.03
C ASP A 72 34.38 -21.43 -23.36
N GLU A 73 33.58 -21.81 -24.37
CA GLU A 73 34.03 -22.22 -25.71
C GLU A 73 34.52 -21.04 -26.56
N HIS A 74 34.15 -19.80 -26.22
CA HIS A 74 34.46 -18.58 -26.96
C HIS A 74 35.26 -17.56 -26.13
N PRO A 75 36.56 -17.81 -25.85
CA PRO A 75 37.42 -16.89 -25.09
C PRO A 75 37.45 -15.46 -25.63
N GLU A 76 37.27 -15.28 -26.93
CA GLU A 76 37.24 -13.97 -27.60
C GLU A 76 36.04 -13.08 -27.20
N LEU A 77 34.99 -13.67 -26.63
CA LEU A 77 33.78 -12.96 -26.17
C LEU A 77 33.75 -12.79 -24.64
N GLN A 78 34.73 -13.35 -23.91
CA GLN A 78 34.67 -13.37 -22.45
C GLN A 78 34.78 -11.99 -21.83
N ASP A 79 35.68 -11.14 -22.34
CA ASP A 79 35.84 -9.78 -21.85
C ASP A 79 34.57 -8.92 -22.08
N GLU A 80 33.83 -9.19 -23.16
CA GLU A 80 32.59 -8.46 -23.50
C GLU A 80 31.42 -8.85 -22.58
N TYR A 81 31.30 -10.13 -22.24
CA TYR A 81 30.16 -10.68 -21.48
C TYR A 81 30.51 -11.11 -20.04
N GLU A 82 31.68 -10.70 -19.52
CA GLU A 82 32.11 -11.08 -18.17
C GLU A 82 31.07 -10.68 -17.12
N GLU A 83 30.55 -9.46 -17.23
CA GLU A 83 29.58 -8.92 -16.28
C GLU A 83 28.24 -9.67 -16.33
N ASP A 84 27.68 -9.83 -17.52
CA ASP A 84 26.45 -10.60 -17.76
C ASP A 84 26.55 -12.02 -17.19
N MET A 85 27.68 -12.69 -17.43
CA MET A 85 27.92 -14.03 -16.92
C MET A 85 28.00 -14.08 -15.40
N MET A 86 28.75 -13.15 -14.78
CA MET A 86 28.92 -13.12 -13.33
C MET A 86 27.61 -12.77 -12.62
N ILE A 87 26.80 -11.86 -13.18
CA ILE A 87 25.47 -11.51 -12.68
C ILE A 87 24.52 -12.71 -12.80
N ALA A 88 24.45 -13.35 -13.96
CA ALA A 88 23.61 -14.55 -14.14
C ALA A 88 24.00 -15.67 -13.17
N PHE A 89 25.30 -15.91 -12.98
CA PHE A 89 25.78 -16.95 -12.05
C PHE A 89 25.30 -16.68 -10.60
N LYS A 90 25.28 -15.41 -10.16
CA LYS A 90 24.76 -15.03 -8.83
C LYS A 90 23.29 -15.40 -8.66
N TRP A 91 22.46 -15.09 -9.65
CA TRP A 91 21.04 -15.46 -9.62
C TRP A 91 20.85 -16.98 -9.57
N ILE A 92 21.63 -17.72 -10.36
CA ILE A 92 21.54 -19.19 -10.37
C ILE A 92 21.98 -19.80 -9.04
N LEU A 93 23.04 -19.30 -8.41
CA LEU A 93 23.43 -19.77 -7.07
C LEU A 93 22.30 -19.63 -6.06
N GLU A 94 21.69 -18.44 -6.02
CA GLU A 94 20.61 -18.12 -5.08
C GLU A 94 19.36 -18.96 -5.32
N ASN A 95 18.92 -19.06 -6.58
CA ASN A 95 17.74 -19.84 -6.93
C ASN A 95 17.99 -21.35 -6.80
N SER A 96 19.23 -21.84 -6.95
CA SER A 96 19.52 -23.29 -6.95
C SER A 96 19.11 -24.00 -5.67
N PHE A 97 19.16 -23.32 -4.51
CA PHE A 97 18.87 -23.98 -3.25
C PHE A 97 17.40 -23.92 -2.83
N ASP A 98 16.55 -23.24 -3.60
CA ASP A 98 15.08 -23.23 -3.43
C ASP A 98 14.41 -24.50 -3.98
N PHE A 99 15.10 -25.25 -4.84
CA PHE A 99 14.58 -26.46 -5.48
C PHE A 99 15.14 -27.72 -4.83
N TYR A 100 14.25 -28.58 -4.31
CA TYR A 100 14.64 -29.91 -3.83
C TYR A 100 15.08 -30.84 -4.97
N GLN A 101 14.73 -30.53 -6.22
CA GLN A 101 15.10 -31.27 -7.42
C GLN A 101 16.61 -31.18 -7.73
N ILE A 102 17.27 -30.12 -7.26
CA ILE A 102 18.70 -29.91 -7.46
C ILE A 102 19.41 -30.53 -6.26
N SER A 103 20.26 -31.53 -6.51
CA SER A 103 20.94 -32.23 -5.43
C SER A 103 21.93 -31.32 -4.70
N LYS A 104 22.16 -31.61 -3.41
CA LYS A 104 23.22 -30.95 -2.62
C LYS A 104 24.58 -30.97 -3.34
N ALA A 105 24.92 -32.08 -3.98
CA ALA A 105 26.17 -32.22 -4.75
C ALA A 105 26.24 -31.30 -5.98
N GLU A 106 25.11 -31.00 -6.63
CA GLU A 106 25.06 -30.04 -7.75
C GLU A 106 25.19 -28.60 -7.27
N ILE A 107 24.58 -28.26 -6.14
CA ILE A 107 24.71 -26.93 -5.53
C ILE A 107 26.16 -26.66 -5.13
N GLU A 108 26.82 -27.64 -4.48
CA GLU A 108 28.24 -27.54 -4.14
C GLU A 108 29.12 -27.39 -5.39
N LYS A 109 28.78 -28.05 -6.51
CA LYS A 109 29.48 -27.85 -7.78
C LYS A 109 29.32 -26.44 -8.31
N TYR A 110 28.12 -25.85 -8.24
CA TYR A 110 27.91 -24.45 -8.64
C TYR A 110 28.73 -23.49 -7.78
N PHE A 111 28.81 -23.71 -6.47
CA PHE A 111 29.65 -22.90 -5.59
C PHE A 111 31.14 -22.98 -5.96
N GLU A 112 31.67 -24.19 -6.11
CA GLU A 112 33.08 -24.37 -6.50
C GLU A 112 33.38 -23.77 -7.88
N GLU A 113 32.42 -23.83 -8.78
CA GLU A 113 32.56 -23.28 -10.13
C GLU A 113 32.48 -21.74 -10.13
N PHE A 114 31.61 -21.15 -9.31
CA PHE A 114 31.58 -19.70 -9.10
C PHE A 114 32.88 -19.19 -8.48
N LYS A 115 33.42 -19.89 -7.49
CA LYS A 115 34.70 -19.56 -6.84
C LYS A 115 35.85 -19.48 -7.85
N LYS A 116 35.95 -20.45 -8.76
CA LYS A 116 36.95 -20.43 -9.85
C LYS A 116 36.76 -19.24 -10.76
N ARG A 117 35.52 -18.86 -11.08
CA ARG A 117 35.23 -17.69 -11.92
C ARG A 117 35.59 -16.39 -11.24
N CYS A 118 35.28 -16.21 -9.95
CA CYS A 118 35.73 -15.05 -9.19
C CYS A 118 37.26 -14.89 -9.27
N GLN A 119 38.00 -15.99 -9.10
CA GLN A 119 39.47 -15.99 -9.23
C GLN A 119 39.95 -15.67 -10.64
N LYS A 120 39.24 -16.13 -11.68
CA LYS A 120 39.57 -15.86 -13.09
C LYS A 120 39.33 -14.40 -13.48
N CYS A 121 38.25 -13.79 -12.98
CA CYS A 121 37.87 -12.39 -13.27
C CYS A 121 38.58 -11.37 -12.35
N ASP A 122 39.50 -11.84 -11.50
CA ASP A 122 40.22 -11.05 -10.50
C ASP A 122 39.28 -10.24 -9.57
N VAL A 123 38.20 -10.90 -9.11
CA VAL A 123 37.23 -10.33 -8.18
C VAL A 123 37.22 -11.08 -6.86
N SER A 124 36.74 -10.44 -5.81
CA SER A 124 36.80 -10.98 -4.47
C SER A 124 35.85 -12.16 -4.29
N LEU A 125 36.09 -12.97 -3.25
CA LEU A 125 35.18 -14.05 -2.85
C LEU A 125 34.04 -13.57 -1.94
N ARG A 126 33.83 -12.26 -1.78
CA ARG A 126 32.81 -11.72 -0.88
C ARG A 126 31.42 -12.26 -1.21
N VAL A 127 31.00 -12.15 -2.48
CA VAL A 127 29.69 -12.65 -2.95
C VAL A 127 29.58 -14.17 -2.79
N TYR A 128 30.65 -14.92 -3.03
CA TYR A 128 30.68 -16.37 -2.80
C TYR A 128 30.36 -16.71 -1.34
N HIS A 129 31.05 -16.06 -0.40
CA HIS A 129 30.85 -16.30 1.03
C HIS A 129 29.46 -15.89 1.50
N MET A 130 28.92 -14.77 0.99
CA MET A 130 27.55 -14.33 1.27
C MET A 130 26.51 -15.36 0.84
N LYS A 131 26.56 -15.81 -0.42
CA LYS A 131 25.60 -16.79 -0.95
C LYS A 131 25.78 -18.17 -0.28
N ARG A 132 27.03 -18.55 0.08
CA ARG A 132 27.31 -19.74 0.90
C ARG A 132 26.66 -19.65 2.27
N THR A 133 26.78 -18.53 2.97
CA THR A 133 26.11 -18.32 4.25
C THR A 133 24.59 -18.46 4.09
N LYS A 134 23.98 -17.80 3.09
CA LYS A 134 22.52 -17.89 2.85
C LYS A 134 22.05 -19.34 2.67
N TYR A 135 22.77 -20.14 1.89
CA TYR A 135 22.51 -21.58 1.76
C TYR A 135 22.66 -22.31 3.09
N LEU A 136 23.78 -22.11 3.78
CA LEU A 136 24.14 -22.85 4.98
C LEU A 136 23.28 -22.53 6.19
N LEU A 137 22.63 -21.36 6.27
CA LEU A 137 21.69 -21.03 7.36
C LEU A 137 20.56 -22.06 7.49
N LYS A 138 20.18 -22.73 6.39
CA LYS A 138 19.13 -23.76 6.35
C LYS A 138 19.70 -25.20 6.34
N VAL A 139 21.02 -25.36 6.47
CA VAL A 139 21.72 -26.65 6.30
C VAL A 139 22.66 -26.94 7.46
N ASN A 140 23.57 -26.02 7.77
CA ASN A 140 24.58 -26.14 8.81
C ASN A 140 24.94 -24.76 9.36
N MET A 141 24.34 -24.41 10.50
CA MET A 141 24.52 -23.11 11.17
C MET A 141 25.99 -22.83 11.56
N GLU A 142 26.75 -23.85 11.95
CA GLU A 142 28.16 -23.66 12.35
C GLU A 142 29.02 -23.25 11.15
N GLU A 143 28.80 -23.87 10.00
CA GLU A 143 29.48 -23.51 8.75
C GLU A 143 29.00 -22.15 8.23
N ALA A 144 27.69 -21.85 8.33
CA ALA A 144 27.13 -20.56 7.95
C ALA A 144 27.85 -19.40 8.66
N GLN A 145 28.10 -19.52 9.97
CA GLN A 145 28.84 -18.53 10.76
C GLN A 145 30.31 -18.38 10.34
N LYS A 146 30.97 -19.45 9.87
CA LYS A 146 32.36 -19.39 9.37
C LYS A 146 32.42 -18.61 8.06
N GLU A 147 31.52 -18.94 7.12
CA GLU A 147 31.41 -18.25 5.84
C GLU A 147 31.02 -16.77 6.04
N TYR A 148 30.14 -16.48 7.01
CA TYR A 148 29.72 -15.11 7.33
C TYR A 148 30.89 -14.25 7.82
N LYS A 149 31.75 -14.82 8.67
CA LYS A 149 32.98 -14.15 9.12
C LYS A 149 33.97 -13.88 7.97
N LEU A 150 33.99 -14.74 6.94
CA LEU A 150 34.83 -14.54 5.76
C LEU A 150 34.27 -13.44 4.86
N PHE A 151 32.96 -13.44 4.61
CA PHE A 151 32.24 -12.38 3.91
C PHE A 151 32.63 -10.99 4.44
N HIS A 152 32.52 -10.78 5.75
CA HIS A 152 32.83 -9.49 6.41
C HIS A 152 34.30 -9.07 6.37
N ARG A 153 35.23 -10.01 6.22
CA ARG A 153 36.68 -9.71 6.14
C ARG A 153 37.13 -9.28 4.75
N ILE A 154 36.33 -9.57 3.73
CA ILE A 154 36.70 -9.33 2.33
C ILE A 154 36.06 -8.00 1.89
N PRO A 155 36.81 -7.07 1.28
CA PRO A 155 36.28 -5.80 0.83
C PRO A 155 35.27 -5.98 -0.31
N ARG A 156 34.41 -4.97 -0.49
CA ARG A 156 33.47 -4.92 -1.60
C ARG A 156 34.19 -4.74 -2.95
N ASP A 157 33.59 -5.26 -4.00
CA ASP A 157 34.03 -5.11 -5.40
C ASP A 157 32.85 -4.80 -6.33
N ARG A 158 33.10 -4.78 -7.64
CA ARG A 158 32.11 -4.44 -8.69
C ARG A 158 30.94 -5.42 -8.80
N PHE A 159 31.04 -6.64 -8.27
CA PHE A 159 29.99 -7.66 -8.34
C PHE A 159 29.22 -7.84 -7.02
N CYS A 160 29.56 -7.07 -5.98
CA CYS A 160 28.78 -7.04 -4.74
C CYS A 160 27.33 -6.67 -4.99
N ASP A 161 26.43 -7.22 -4.18
CA ASP A 161 25.04 -6.74 -4.15
C ASP A 161 25.01 -5.29 -3.65
N CYS A 162 23.91 -4.58 -3.95
CA CYS A 162 23.77 -3.20 -3.51
C CYS A 162 23.85 -3.12 -1.97
N LEU A 163 24.20 -1.94 -1.44
CA LEU A 163 24.39 -1.78 0.01
C LEU A 163 23.13 -2.15 0.81
N ALA A 164 21.93 -1.81 0.31
CA ALA A 164 20.68 -2.17 0.95
C ALA A 164 20.48 -3.70 1.04
N CYS A 165 20.83 -4.45 -0.01
CA CYS A 165 20.75 -5.91 -0.03
C CYS A 165 21.75 -6.56 0.92
N GLU A 166 23.01 -6.10 0.97
CA GLU A 166 24.00 -6.63 1.93
C GLU A 166 23.60 -6.32 3.38
N MET A 167 23.04 -5.13 3.66
CA MET A 167 22.52 -4.78 4.99
C MET A 167 21.33 -5.65 5.40
N ASN A 168 20.38 -5.88 4.49
CA ASN A 168 19.27 -6.80 4.74
C ASN A 168 19.77 -8.23 5.02
N PHE A 169 20.80 -8.67 4.29
CA PHE A 169 21.42 -9.97 4.52
C PHE A 169 22.10 -10.05 5.90
N ASP A 170 22.86 -9.04 6.30
CA ASP A 170 23.50 -8.99 7.63
C ASP A 170 22.46 -9.00 8.75
N MET A 171 21.40 -8.20 8.61
CA MET A 171 20.25 -8.21 9.52
C MET A 171 19.61 -9.61 9.59
N TYR A 172 19.35 -10.24 8.45
CA TYR A 172 18.77 -11.57 8.39
C TYR A 172 19.63 -12.63 9.10
N VAL A 173 20.96 -12.56 8.93
CA VAL A 173 21.88 -13.44 9.67
C VAL A 173 21.78 -13.20 11.17
N SER A 174 21.75 -11.94 11.64
CA SER A 174 21.58 -11.61 13.06
C SER A 174 20.25 -12.15 13.62
N LEU A 175 19.14 -12.04 12.88
CA LEU A 175 17.86 -12.66 13.28
C LEU A 175 17.97 -14.19 13.37
N LYS A 176 18.64 -14.86 12.44
CA LYS A 176 18.85 -16.32 12.49
C LYS A 176 19.81 -16.76 13.61
N LEU A 177 20.60 -15.84 14.16
CA LEU A 177 21.44 -16.05 15.34
C LEU A 177 20.76 -15.62 16.64
N ASP A 178 19.50 -15.18 16.58
CA ASP A 178 18.73 -14.70 17.74
C ASP A 178 19.33 -13.44 18.39
N ASP A 179 20.00 -12.60 17.60
CA ASP A 179 20.54 -11.29 18.03
C ASP A 179 19.66 -10.15 17.48
N GLU A 180 18.47 -9.99 18.07
CA GLU A 180 17.49 -8.96 17.72
C GLU A 180 18.10 -7.56 17.71
N LYS A 181 18.86 -7.24 18.75
CA LYS A 181 19.44 -5.90 18.93
C LYS A 181 20.36 -5.55 17.76
N GLN A 182 21.27 -6.47 17.41
CA GLN A 182 22.15 -6.26 16.27
C GLN A 182 21.36 -6.17 14.95
N ALA A 183 20.33 -7.00 14.79
CA ALA A 183 19.48 -6.97 13.60
C ALA A 183 18.81 -5.59 13.40
N LEU A 184 18.22 -5.02 14.46
CA LEU A 184 17.59 -3.70 14.42
C LEU A 184 18.61 -2.58 14.20
N GLU A 185 19.79 -2.64 14.83
CA GLU A 185 20.88 -1.68 14.60
C GLU A 185 21.33 -1.67 13.12
N ILE A 186 21.41 -2.83 12.48
CA ILE A 186 21.75 -2.95 11.05
C ILE A 186 20.59 -2.46 10.17
N ALA A 187 19.35 -2.75 10.55
CA ALA A 187 18.16 -2.42 9.77
C ALA A 187 17.82 -0.91 9.80
N GLN A 188 18.26 -0.17 10.81
CA GLN A 188 17.88 1.23 11.05
C GLN A 188 17.89 2.14 9.79
N PRO A 189 18.94 2.17 8.95
CA PRO A 189 18.93 3.00 7.74
C PRO A 189 17.92 2.53 6.67
N ILE A 190 17.55 1.24 6.67
CA ILE A 190 16.48 0.71 5.81
C ILE A 190 15.12 1.14 6.37
N LEU A 191 14.92 1.00 7.68
CA LEU A 191 13.65 1.34 8.36
C LEU A 191 13.33 2.83 8.23
N LYS A 192 14.35 3.70 8.28
CA LYS A 192 14.24 5.16 8.06
C LYS A 192 14.09 5.58 6.59
N GLY A 193 14.11 4.64 5.66
CA GLY A 193 14.04 4.91 4.22
C GLY A 193 15.31 5.53 3.61
N GLU A 194 16.39 5.69 4.37
CA GLU A 194 17.69 6.19 3.89
C GLU A 194 18.36 5.22 2.89
N ARG A 195 18.00 3.94 2.96
CA ARG A 195 18.50 2.85 2.11
C ARG A 195 17.36 2.03 1.54
N ARG A 196 17.25 2.01 0.21
CA ARG A 196 16.24 1.23 -0.53
C ARG A 196 16.79 0.70 -1.85
N CYS A 197 16.16 -0.33 -2.38
CA CYS A 197 16.34 -0.80 -3.76
C CYS A 197 15.01 -1.39 -4.26
N ALA A 198 15.03 -2.14 -5.37
CA ALA A 198 13.81 -2.80 -5.87
C ALA A 198 13.21 -3.79 -4.87
N GLU A 199 14.04 -4.44 -4.03
CA GLU A 199 13.64 -5.51 -3.09
C GLU A 199 13.60 -5.06 -1.60
N ILE A 200 14.23 -3.94 -1.27
CA ILE A 200 14.39 -3.44 0.09
C ILE A 200 13.64 -2.11 0.18
N PRO A 201 12.65 -1.94 1.08
CA PRO A 201 12.61 -2.53 2.43
C PRO A 201 11.71 -3.76 2.65
N HIS A 202 10.94 -4.21 1.66
CA HIS A 202 9.91 -5.22 1.93
C HIS A 202 10.45 -6.58 2.38
N CYS A 203 11.61 -7.02 1.88
CA CYS A 203 12.23 -8.25 2.40
C CYS A 203 12.66 -8.09 3.86
N THR A 204 13.12 -6.90 4.25
CA THR A 204 13.50 -6.57 5.63
C THR A 204 12.30 -6.68 6.56
N TYR A 205 11.16 -6.10 6.17
CA TYR A 205 9.91 -6.20 6.92
C TYR A 205 9.43 -7.65 7.05
N GLY A 206 9.45 -8.42 5.95
CA GLY A 206 9.06 -9.84 5.99
C GLY A 206 9.94 -10.68 6.93
N HIS A 207 11.25 -10.44 6.96
CA HIS A 207 12.16 -11.13 7.88
C HIS A 207 11.92 -10.78 9.35
N LEU A 208 11.66 -9.50 9.66
CA LEU A 208 11.33 -9.05 11.02
C LEU A 208 9.97 -9.62 11.46
N CYS A 209 8.97 -9.61 10.57
CA CYS A 209 7.67 -10.24 10.81
C CYS A 209 7.82 -11.73 11.16
N ASP A 210 8.54 -12.52 10.34
CA ASP A 210 8.79 -13.95 10.60
C ASP A 210 9.52 -14.16 11.95
N TYR A 211 10.49 -13.31 12.27
CA TYR A 211 11.24 -13.39 13.54
C TYR A 211 10.37 -13.12 14.76
N TYR A 212 9.60 -12.04 14.77
CA TYR A 212 8.76 -11.69 15.92
C TYR A 212 7.59 -12.67 16.08
N LEU A 213 7.04 -13.16 14.97
CA LEU A 213 6.03 -14.21 14.99
C LEU A 213 6.60 -15.52 15.55
N TYR A 214 7.84 -15.85 15.20
CA TYR A 214 8.56 -16.98 15.79
C TYR A 214 8.78 -16.79 17.31
N HIS A 215 8.84 -15.56 17.82
CA HIS A 215 9.03 -15.28 19.24
C HIS A 215 7.74 -14.99 20.00
N ASP A 216 6.58 -15.32 19.42
CA ASP A 216 5.26 -15.06 19.99
C ASP A 216 5.04 -13.57 20.34
N ASN A 217 5.75 -12.65 19.68
CA ASN A 217 5.60 -11.20 19.85
C ASN A 217 4.71 -10.63 18.74
N LEU A 218 3.39 -10.81 18.90
CA LEU A 218 2.40 -10.48 17.87
C LEU A 218 2.31 -8.98 17.57
N ASP A 219 2.63 -8.11 18.52
CA ASP A 219 2.60 -6.64 18.32
C ASP A 219 3.62 -6.22 17.24
N GLU A 220 4.89 -6.57 17.44
CA GLU A 220 5.98 -6.29 16.49
C GLU A 220 5.78 -7.06 15.18
N ALA A 221 5.32 -8.31 15.27
CA ALA A 221 5.03 -9.10 14.07
C ALA A 221 3.94 -8.44 13.22
N SER A 222 2.89 -7.90 13.83
CA SER A 222 1.81 -7.17 13.15
C SER A 222 2.32 -5.88 12.52
N TYR A 223 3.17 -5.14 13.23
CA TYR A 223 3.77 -3.91 12.69
C TYR A 223 4.58 -4.17 11.41
N TYR A 224 5.57 -5.05 11.49
CA TYR A 224 6.40 -5.37 10.31
C TYR A 224 5.62 -6.15 9.24
N GLY A 225 4.62 -6.93 9.63
CA GLY A 225 3.70 -7.59 8.70
C GLY A 225 2.89 -6.59 7.86
N ASN A 226 2.28 -5.60 8.50
CA ASN A 226 1.52 -4.55 7.82
C ASN A 226 2.42 -3.70 6.90
N LEU A 227 3.66 -3.41 7.33
CA LEU A 227 4.65 -2.76 6.46
C LEU A 227 5.02 -3.65 5.26
N CYS A 228 5.24 -4.94 5.48
CA CYS A 228 5.55 -5.89 4.41
C CYS A 228 4.40 -5.96 3.38
N GLU A 229 3.17 -6.14 3.85
CA GLU A 229 1.98 -6.28 3.00
C GLU A 229 1.79 -5.09 2.07
N ARG A 230 1.98 -3.85 2.56
CA ARG A 230 1.87 -2.62 1.73
C ARG A 230 2.76 -2.65 0.48
N TYR A 231 3.89 -3.37 0.52
CA TYR A 231 4.80 -3.49 -0.62
C TYR A 231 4.59 -4.75 -1.46
N THR A 232 4.08 -5.83 -0.86
CA THR A 232 3.90 -7.13 -1.51
C THR A 232 2.50 -7.37 -2.05
N ASP A 233 1.53 -6.51 -1.69
CA ASP A 233 0.14 -6.60 -2.15
C ASP A 233 0.05 -6.65 -3.70
N GLY A 234 -0.67 -7.67 -4.19
CA GLY A 234 -0.89 -7.93 -5.62
C GLY A 234 0.33 -8.39 -6.42
N LYS A 235 1.43 -8.83 -5.77
CA LYS A 235 2.70 -9.17 -6.43
C LYS A 235 3.10 -10.64 -6.21
N PRO A 236 2.85 -11.53 -7.20
CA PRO A 236 3.11 -12.97 -7.08
C PRO A 236 4.57 -13.34 -6.81
N GLU A 237 5.53 -12.49 -7.16
CA GLU A 237 6.96 -12.67 -6.89
C GLU A 237 7.29 -12.69 -5.38
N PHE A 238 6.39 -12.18 -4.52
CA PHE A 238 6.52 -12.18 -3.06
C PHE A 238 5.66 -13.22 -2.34
N LEU A 239 5.26 -14.29 -3.05
CA LEU A 239 4.40 -15.35 -2.49
C LEU A 239 4.94 -15.96 -1.19
N GLY A 240 6.27 -16.02 -1.02
CA GLY A 240 6.89 -16.48 0.23
C GLY A 240 6.54 -15.59 1.42
N GLN A 241 6.69 -14.28 1.25
CA GLN A 241 6.29 -13.26 2.23
C GLN A 241 4.76 -13.27 2.46
N THR A 242 3.96 -13.47 1.42
CA THR A 242 2.51 -13.69 1.58
C THR A 242 2.23 -14.88 2.50
N GLY A 243 3.02 -15.96 2.43
CA GLY A 243 2.95 -17.08 3.36
C GLY A 243 3.19 -16.67 4.82
N THR A 244 4.21 -15.86 5.08
CA THR A 244 4.47 -15.29 6.41
C THR A 244 3.30 -14.42 6.90
N LEU A 245 2.70 -13.61 6.02
CA LEU A 245 1.54 -12.79 6.34
C LEU A 245 0.28 -13.63 6.65
N LEU A 246 0.01 -14.68 5.88
CA LEU A 246 -1.07 -15.63 6.18
C LEU A 246 -0.88 -16.28 7.55
N GLU A 247 0.37 -16.60 7.89
CA GLU A 247 0.71 -17.14 9.19
C GLU A 247 0.46 -16.10 10.30
N LEU A 248 0.92 -14.85 10.14
CA LEU A 248 0.64 -13.74 11.06
C LEU A 248 -0.86 -13.52 11.27
N TYR A 249 -1.61 -13.36 10.18
CA TYR A 249 -3.04 -13.05 10.22
C TYR A 249 -3.86 -14.21 10.77
N SER A 250 -3.40 -15.46 10.65
CA SER A 250 -4.02 -16.59 11.37
C SER A 250 -3.97 -16.45 12.89
N ALA A 251 -3.06 -15.64 13.44
CA ALA A 251 -2.91 -15.39 14.87
C ALA A 251 -3.44 -14.01 15.32
N THR A 252 -3.74 -13.10 14.39
CA THR A 252 -4.00 -11.68 14.70
C THR A 252 -5.27 -11.14 14.06
N ASP A 253 -5.56 -11.49 12.81
CA ASP A 253 -6.73 -11.04 12.06
C ASP A 253 -7.16 -12.10 11.03
N ILE A 254 -8.04 -13.00 11.46
CA ILE A 254 -8.45 -14.15 10.65
C ILE A 254 -9.21 -13.71 9.39
N SER A 255 -10.01 -12.64 9.50
CA SER A 255 -10.82 -12.11 8.40
C SER A 255 -9.92 -11.59 7.29
N HIS A 256 -8.93 -10.78 7.66
CA HIS A 256 -7.94 -10.27 6.71
C HIS A 256 -7.07 -11.40 6.13
N GLY A 257 -6.65 -12.36 6.97
CA GLY A 257 -5.94 -13.56 6.50
C GLY A 257 -6.73 -14.37 5.48
N TRP A 258 -8.04 -14.54 5.67
CA TRP A 258 -8.92 -15.20 4.70
C TRP A 258 -9.07 -14.41 3.41
N LYS A 259 -9.15 -13.08 3.50
CA LYS A 259 -9.17 -12.19 2.34
C LYS A 259 -7.89 -12.33 1.51
N LEU A 260 -6.74 -12.21 2.16
CA LEU A 260 -5.43 -12.37 1.53
C LEU A 260 -5.33 -13.74 0.84
N PHE A 261 -5.71 -14.81 1.54
CA PHE A 261 -5.72 -16.16 0.97
C PHE A 261 -6.57 -16.27 -0.30
N LYS A 262 -7.79 -15.69 -0.30
CA LYS A 262 -8.66 -15.69 -1.50
C LYS A 262 -7.99 -14.98 -2.68
N GLN A 263 -7.25 -13.90 -2.44
CA GLN A 263 -6.58 -13.13 -3.48
C GLN A 263 -5.38 -13.89 -4.06
N THR A 264 -4.61 -14.59 -3.21
CA THR A 264 -3.29 -15.11 -3.59
C THR A 264 -3.26 -16.62 -3.86
N VAL A 265 -4.36 -17.36 -3.63
CA VAL A 265 -4.39 -18.82 -3.85
C VAL A 265 -4.15 -19.20 -5.32
N ALA A 266 -4.54 -18.34 -6.28
CA ALA A 266 -4.26 -18.55 -7.69
C ALA A 266 -2.76 -18.46 -7.99
N ASP A 267 -2.06 -17.52 -7.36
CA ASP A 267 -0.60 -17.36 -7.47
C ASP A 267 0.13 -18.56 -6.86
N PHE A 268 -0.40 -19.11 -5.76
CA PHE A 268 0.10 -20.37 -5.23
C PHE A 268 -0.06 -21.53 -6.21
N VAL A 269 -1.16 -21.62 -6.95
CA VAL A 269 -1.36 -22.68 -7.95
C VAL A 269 -0.42 -22.51 -9.15
N SER A 270 -0.17 -21.29 -9.59
CA SER A 270 0.71 -21.00 -10.73
C SER A 270 2.21 -21.10 -10.38
N CYS A 271 2.57 -20.84 -9.12
CA CYS A 271 3.96 -20.85 -8.66
C CYS A 271 4.59 -22.23 -8.74
N LYS A 272 5.84 -22.28 -9.24
CA LYS A 272 6.63 -23.50 -9.42
C LYS A 272 7.86 -23.58 -8.53
N ASN A 273 8.24 -22.50 -7.87
CA ASN A 273 9.36 -22.47 -6.92
C ASN A 273 8.96 -23.23 -5.63
N PRO A 274 9.64 -24.34 -5.27
CA PRO A 274 9.28 -25.12 -4.09
C PRO A 274 9.43 -24.37 -2.76
N SER A 275 10.44 -23.51 -2.60
CA SER A 275 10.62 -22.75 -1.35
C SER A 275 9.46 -21.77 -1.13
N MET A 276 9.07 -21.01 -2.16
CA MET A 276 7.95 -20.07 -2.08
C MET A 276 6.62 -20.79 -1.83
N ARG A 277 6.40 -21.93 -2.52
CA ARG A 277 5.22 -22.77 -2.29
C ARG A 277 5.16 -23.33 -0.87
N LEU A 278 6.31 -23.71 -0.30
CA LEU A 278 6.40 -24.22 1.07
C LEU A 278 6.00 -23.14 2.07
N GLU A 279 6.57 -21.94 1.93
CA GLU A 279 6.29 -20.80 2.81
C GLU A 279 4.80 -20.40 2.75
N TYR A 280 4.23 -20.33 1.55
CA TYR A 280 2.79 -20.08 1.38
C TYR A 280 1.91 -21.18 1.97
N ALA A 281 2.20 -22.44 1.65
CA ALA A 281 1.42 -23.58 2.14
C ALA A 281 1.45 -23.67 3.67
N ARG A 282 2.57 -23.31 4.30
CA ARG A 282 2.70 -23.24 5.76
C ARG A 282 1.71 -22.22 6.34
N GLY A 283 1.71 -20.98 5.84
CA GLY A 283 0.79 -19.95 6.30
C GLY A 283 -0.68 -20.31 6.05
N ALA A 284 -0.98 -20.80 4.84
CA ALA A 284 -2.33 -21.28 4.51
C ALA A 284 -2.77 -22.42 5.43
N TYR A 285 -1.91 -23.38 5.75
CA TYR A 285 -2.21 -24.44 6.72
C TYR A 285 -2.55 -23.88 8.11
N ARG A 286 -1.80 -22.89 8.60
CA ARG A 286 -2.05 -22.25 9.91
C ARG A 286 -3.40 -21.54 9.91
N LEU A 287 -3.70 -20.79 8.86
CA LEU A 287 -5.00 -20.14 8.68
C LEU A 287 -6.13 -21.18 8.64
N MET A 288 -6.04 -22.22 7.80
CA MET A 288 -7.09 -23.24 7.71
C MET A 288 -7.30 -23.98 9.03
N LYS A 289 -6.24 -24.22 9.82
CA LYS A 289 -6.36 -24.81 11.16
C LYS A 289 -7.25 -23.97 12.08
N VAL A 290 -7.16 -22.64 11.99
CA VAL A 290 -7.97 -21.70 12.77
C VAL A 290 -9.40 -21.64 12.22
N MET A 291 -9.56 -21.63 10.89
CA MET A 291 -10.88 -21.66 10.24
C MET A 291 -11.69 -22.91 10.58
N VAL A 292 -11.05 -24.09 10.67
CA VAL A 292 -11.72 -25.33 11.12
C VAL A 292 -12.26 -25.19 12.53
N LYS A 293 -11.48 -24.63 13.45
CA LYS A 293 -11.94 -24.38 14.83
C LYS A 293 -13.11 -23.39 14.86
N LEU A 294 -13.06 -22.33 14.06
CA LEU A 294 -14.16 -21.38 13.93
C LEU A 294 -15.43 -22.05 13.41
N GLU A 295 -15.34 -22.85 12.36
CA GLU A 295 -16.46 -23.60 11.79
C GLU A 295 -17.11 -24.54 12.82
N GLU A 296 -16.29 -25.18 13.66
CA GLU A 296 -16.76 -26.00 14.79
C GLU A 296 -17.52 -25.17 15.85
N ILE A 297 -17.04 -23.97 16.18
CA ILE A 297 -17.64 -23.08 17.17
C ILE A 297 -18.94 -22.46 16.64
N THR A 298 -18.98 -22.04 15.37
CA THR A 298 -20.15 -21.37 14.76
C THR A 298 -21.20 -22.35 14.23
N ASN A 299 -21.04 -23.66 14.43
CA ASN A 299 -21.88 -24.70 13.81
C ASN A 299 -21.99 -24.61 12.28
N GLY A 300 -20.99 -24.01 11.63
CA GLY A 300 -20.95 -23.82 10.18
C GLY A 300 -21.72 -22.61 9.64
N ASP A 301 -22.26 -21.74 10.49
CA ASP A 301 -22.81 -20.44 10.06
C ASP A 301 -21.66 -19.45 9.81
N GLY A 302 -21.69 -18.72 8.69
CA GLY A 302 -20.87 -17.51 8.47
C GLY A 302 -19.73 -17.56 7.43
N TYR A 303 -19.46 -18.68 6.75
CA TYR A 303 -18.42 -18.73 5.71
C TYR A 303 -18.90 -19.37 4.41
N THR A 304 -19.39 -18.54 3.48
CA THR A 304 -19.64 -18.95 2.10
C THR A 304 -18.33 -19.01 1.32
N GLN A 305 -18.07 -20.15 0.71
CA GLN A 305 -16.78 -20.40 0.07
C GLN A 305 -16.70 -19.80 -1.33
N SER A 306 -15.66 -19.00 -1.53
CA SER A 306 -15.39 -18.21 -2.74
C SER A 306 -15.04 -19.08 -3.95
N LYS A 307 -15.34 -18.57 -5.15
CA LYS A 307 -14.89 -19.14 -6.42
C LYS A 307 -13.37 -19.24 -6.54
N ALA A 308 -12.62 -18.38 -5.83
CA ALA A 308 -11.16 -18.40 -5.84
C ALA A 308 -10.58 -19.74 -5.38
N VAL A 309 -11.24 -20.42 -4.44
CA VAL A 309 -10.80 -21.73 -3.92
C VAL A 309 -11.00 -22.85 -4.94
N MET A 310 -11.84 -22.65 -5.96
CA MET A 310 -12.08 -23.64 -7.02
C MET A 310 -10.87 -23.84 -7.96
N VAL A 311 -9.84 -23.00 -7.89
CA VAL A 311 -8.59 -23.22 -8.63
C VAL A 311 -7.76 -24.36 -8.05
N LEU A 312 -8.05 -24.76 -6.80
CA LEU A 312 -7.38 -25.87 -6.15
C LEU A 312 -7.85 -27.21 -6.74
N PRO A 313 -6.97 -28.22 -6.80
CA PRO A 313 -7.31 -29.56 -7.27
C PRO A 313 -8.10 -30.37 -6.22
N ILE A 314 -9.04 -29.72 -5.52
CA ILE A 314 -9.91 -30.31 -4.50
C ILE A 314 -11.33 -30.29 -5.04
N LYS A 315 -12.05 -31.39 -4.89
CA LYS A 315 -13.39 -31.52 -5.45
C LYS A 315 -14.39 -30.78 -4.55
N PRO A 316 -15.06 -29.70 -5.03
CA PRO A 316 -16.04 -29.00 -4.23
C PRO A 316 -17.30 -29.86 -4.02
N THR A 317 -17.97 -29.63 -2.90
CA THR A 317 -19.35 -30.05 -2.64
C THR A 317 -20.33 -28.95 -3.06
N ASP A 318 -21.65 -29.18 -2.93
CA ASP A 318 -22.69 -28.16 -3.15
C ASP A 318 -22.54 -26.93 -2.22
N LYS A 319 -21.75 -27.06 -1.14
CA LYS A 319 -21.43 -25.99 -0.17
C LYS A 319 -19.99 -25.44 -0.30
N GLY A 320 -19.22 -25.89 -1.29
CA GLY A 320 -17.78 -25.60 -1.42
C GLY A 320 -16.87 -26.72 -0.92
N ILE A 321 -15.59 -26.42 -0.72
CA ILE A 321 -14.50 -27.27 -0.20
C ILE A 321 -14.33 -27.08 1.32
N ALA A 322 -14.72 -28.05 2.14
CA ALA A 322 -14.61 -27.93 3.60
C ALA A 322 -13.23 -27.45 4.10
N PHE A 323 -13.19 -26.62 5.16
CA PHE A 323 -11.93 -26.09 5.70
C PHE A 323 -10.98 -27.19 6.17
N SER A 324 -11.51 -28.32 6.62
CA SER A 324 -10.73 -29.51 6.97
C SER A 324 -10.01 -30.12 5.75
N GLU A 325 -10.65 -30.13 4.57
CA GLU A 325 -10.00 -30.58 3.34
C GLU A 325 -8.90 -29.60 2.89
N LEU A 326 -9.13 -28.28 3.04
CA LEU A 326 -8.09 -27.27 2.77
C LEU A 326 -6.92 -27.40 3.74
N GLN A 327 -7.21 -27.60 5.03
CA GLN A 327 -6.21 -27.83 6.07
C GLN A 327 -5.33 -29.03 5.73
N ASP A 328 -5.93 -30.18 5.40
CA ASP A 328 -5.21 -31.40 5.03
C ASP A 328 -4.37 -31.18 3.76
N TYR A 329 -4.92 -30.49 2.76
CA TYR A 329 -4.23 -30.19 1.51
C TYR A 329 -2.95 -29.38 1.75
N PHE A 330 -3.06 -28.25 2.46
CA PHE A 330 -1.91 -27.39 2.73
C PHE A 330 -0.92 -28.02 3.72
N TYR A 331 -1.40 -28.79 4.70
CA TYR A 331 -0.53 -29.55 5.60
C TYR A 331 0.32 -30.56 4.84
N ASN A 332 -0.29 -31.34 3.95
CA ASN A 332 0.41 -32.37 3.18
C ASN A 332 1.48 -31.77 2.27
N ILE A 333 1.20 -30.65 1.59
CA ILE A 333 2.20 -29.94 0.77
C ILE A 333 3.35 -29.44 1.65
N THR A 334 3.03 -28.78 2.76
CA THR A 334 4.04 -28.24 3.68
C THR A 334 4.95 -29.33 4.22
N LYS A 335 4.37 -30.47 4.61
CA LYS A 335 5.10 -31.63 5.11
C LYS A 335 5.97 -32.28 4.02
N GLU A 336 5.40 -32.58 2.86
CA GLU A 336 6.13 -33.25 1.76
C GLU A 336 7.33 -32.41 1.31
N GLN A 337 7.14 -31.11 1.11
CA GLN A 337 8.23 -30.22 0.66
C GLN A 337 9.29 -30.02 1.74
N SER A 338 8.88 -29.90 3.02
CA SER A 338 9.82 -29.87 4.15
C SER A 338 10.69 -31.14 4.18
N GLU A 339 10.09 -32.32 4.09
CA GLU A 339 10.80 -33.61 4.08
C GLU A 339 11.77 -33.73 2.89
N LEU A 340 11.37 -33.26 1.70
CA LEU A 340 12.22 -33.28 0.51
C LEU A 340 13.45 -32.37 0.64
N LEU A 341 13.26 -31.14 1.13
CA LEU A 341 14.35 -30.18 1.33
C LEU A 341 15.30 -30.62 2.44
N ASP A 342 14.77 -31.09 3.56
CA ASP A 342 15.57 -31.61 4.68
C ASP A 342 16.35 -32.86 4.28
N LYS A 343 15.73 -33.78 3.54
CA LYS A 343 16.42 -34.96 2.98
C LYS A 343 17.55 -34.58 2.03
N ARG A 344 17.32 -33.61 1.13
CA ARG A 344 18.36 -33.11 0.22
C ARG A 344 19.52 -32.50 1.01
N ASN A 345 19.22 -31.73 2.04
CA ASN A 345 20.20 -30.97 2.81
C ASN A 345 20.93 -31.79 3.88
N GLU A 346 20.35 -32.93 4.29
CA GLU A 346 20.74 -33.70 5.47
C GLU A 346 20.52 -32.88 6.76
N SER A 347 19.39 -32.17 6.84
CA SER A 347 18.97 -31.30 7.94
C SER A 347 17.61 -31.71 8.51
N THR A 348 17.14 -31.00 9.56
CA THR A 348 15.76 -31.04 10.08
C THR A 348 15.09 -29.68 10.07
N TYR A 349 15.74 -28.68 9.47
CA TYR A 349 15.39 -27.26 9.54
C TYR A 349 13.92 -26.99 9.19
N TYR A 350 13.43 -27.52 8.07
CA TYR A 350 12.08 -27.22 7.59
C TYR A 350 11.02 -27.96 8.42
N MET A 351 11.28 -29.21 8.79
CA MET A 351 10.40 -29.99 9.66
C MET A 351 10.34 -29.41 11.09
N ASP A 352 11.44 -28.88 11.61
CA ASP A 352 11.47 -28.22 12.92
C ASP A 352 10.59 -26.96 12.93
N ILE A 353 10.62 -26.18 11.84
CA ILE A 353 9.73 -25.01 11.66
C ILE A 353 8.26 -25.44 11.58
N LEU A 354 7.94 -26.48 10.81
CA LEU A 354 6.56 -27.00 10.73
C LEU A 354 6.03 -27.45 12.10
N ASN A 355 6.87 -28.18 12.85
CA ASN A 355 6.50 -28.75 14.16
C ASN A 355 6.55 -27.74 15.30
N LYS A 356 7.07 -26.53 15.08
CA LYS A 356 7.06 -25.47 16.08
C LYS A 356 5.65 -25.18 16.57
N LYS A 357 5.51 -24.99 17.88
CA LYS A 357 4.29 -24.47 18.48
C LYS A 357 4.10 -23.04 17.97
N PHE A 358 2.98 -22.81 17.32
CA PHE A 358 2.60 -21.54 16.74
C PHE A 358 1.69 -20.78 17.72
N PRO A 359 1.73 -19.42 17.76
CA PRO A 359 0.70 -18.64 18.45
C PRO A 359 -0.70 -19.06 17.98
N GLU A 360 -1.59 -19.32 18.92
CA GLU A 360 -2.99 -19.66 18.59
C GLU A 360 -3.91 -18.63 19.25
N ILE A 361 -4.95 -18.24 18.52
CA ILE A 361 -6.02 -17.38 19.05
C ILE A 361 -6.74 -18.13 20.16
N ASP A 362 -6.87 -17.49 21.32
CA ASP A 362 -7.72 -17.95 22.40
C ASP A 362 -9.16 -17.49 22.13
N PHE A 363 -9.97 -18.40 21.58
CA PHE A 363 -11.36 -18.11 21.24
C PHE A 363 -12.25 -17.88 22.46
N GLU A 364 -11.93 -18.48 23.62
CA GLU A 364 -12.69 -18.25 24.85
C GLU A 364 -12.42 -16.84 25.37
N GLU A 365 -11.16 -16.41 25.30
CA GLU A 365 -10.75 -15.05 25.64
C GLU A 365 -11.34 -14.01 24.67
N ALA A 366 -11.23 -14.24 23.36
CA ALA A 366 -11.76 -13.33 22.34
C ALA A 366 -13.30 -13.19 22.43
N GLN A 367 -14.02 -14.29 22.72
CA GLN A 367 -15.46 -14.24 22.95
C GLN A 367 -15.81 -13.48 24.23
N ALA A 368 -15.05 -13.70 25.31
CA ALA A 368 -15.25 -12.97 26.57
C ALA A 368 -15.01 -11.45 26.43
N GLU A 369 -14.02 -11.05 25.61
CA GLU A 369 -13.76 -9.65 25.27
C GLU A 369 -14.90 -9.04 24.45
N ALA A 370 -15.41 -9.76 23.44
CA ALA A 370 -16.54 -9.30 22.63
C ALA A 370 -17.84 -9.14 23.45
N GLU A 371 -18.06 -9.98 24.46
CA GLU A 371 -19.24 -9.92 25.34
C GLU A 371 -19.10 -8.86 26.44
N ASN A 372 -17.89 -8.35 26.72
CA ASN A 372 -17.63 -7.39 27.79
C ASN A 372 -16.46 -6.44 27.43
N PRO A 373 -16.67 -5.48 26.51
CA PRO A 373 -15.60 -4.62 25.96
C PRO A 373 -14.95 -3.68 27.00
N ASP A 374 -15.53 -3.52 28.19
CA ASP A 374 -15.02 -2.65 29.25
C ASP A 374 -13.87 -3.28 30.09
N THR A 375 -13.45 -4.52 29.81
CA THR A 375 -12.30 -5.11 30.49
C THR A 375 -10.99 -4.57 29.90
N GLU A 376 -10.52 -3.44 30.42
CA GLU A 376 -9.18 -2.90 30.14
C GLU A 376 -8.10 -3.94 30.49
N LYS A 377 -7.56 -4.62 29.48
CA LYS A 377 -6.21 -5.17 29.59
C LYS A 377 -5.24 -3.99 29.61
N PRO A 378 -4.22 -3.99 30.48
CA PRO A 378 -3.13 -3.04 30.35
C PRO A 378 -2.40 -3.35 29.04
N ALA A 379 -2.80 -2.73 27.94
CA ALA A 379 -2.14 -2.99 26.69
C ALA A 379 -0.71 -2.47 26.75
N LYS A 380 0.16 -3.22 26.09
CA LYS A 380 1.58 -2.90 25.97
C LYS A 380 1.64 -1.60 25.17
N LYS A 381 2.18 -0.53 25.76
CA LYS A 381 2.35 0.75 25.06
C LYS A 381 3.28 0.56 23.86
N THR A 382 2.73 0.34 22.67
CA THR A 382 3.52 0.12 21.45
C THR A 382 4.12 1.45 21.00
N THR A 383 5.32 1.45 20.44
CA THR A 383 5.96 2.68 19.92
C THR A 383 5.69 2.91 18.45
N HIS A 384 4.86 2.09 17.81
CA HIS A 384 4.62 2.14 16.38
C HIS A 384 3.49 3.08 16.01
N GLY A 385 3.67 3.89 14.97
CA GLY A 385 2.62 4.78 14.48
C GLY A 385 1.48 3.99 13.82
N LEU A 386 1.84 2.91 13.11
CA LEU A 386 0.88 2.03 12.45
C LEU A 386 0.28 1.03 13.43
N ILE A 387 -1.01 0.77 13.28
CA ILE A 387 -1.80 -0.15 14.12
C ILE A 387 -2.68 -1.05 13.26
N ALA A 388 -3.31 -2.04 13.89
CA ALA A 388 -4.35 -2.85 13.25
C ALA A 388 -5.52 -1.98 12.80
N LYS A 389 -6.09 -2.28 11.63
CA LYS A 389 -7.19 -1.51 11.06
C LYS A 389 -8.49 -1.78 11.80
N SER A 390 -9.23 -0.73 12.09
CA SER A 390 -10.63 -0.83 12.50
C SER A 390 -11.55 -0.79 11.28
N PRO A 391 -12.72 -1.44 11.31
CA PRO A 391 -13.71 -1.31 10.22
C PRO A 391 -14.25 0.11 10.14
N SER A 392 -14.45 0.60 8.92
CA SER A 392 -15.18 1.83 8.63
C SER A 392 -16.69 1.55 8.53
N MET A 393 -17.50 2.56 8.83
CA MET A 393 -18.96 2.49 8.82
C MET A 393 -19.56 3.74 8.20
N ILE A 394 -20.38 3.57 7.16
CA ILE A 394 -21.10 4.67 6.51
C ILE A 394 -22.60 4.42 6.54
N ALA A 395 -23.35 5.41 7.03
CA ALA A 395 -24.80 5.46 6.96
C ALA A 395 -25.25 6.09 5.63
N VAL A 396 -26.21 5.46 4.96
CA VAL A 396 -26.80 6.01 3.73
C VAL A 396 -28.11 6.73 4.06
N VAL A 397 -28.21 7.99 3.65
CA VAL A 397 -29.39 8.84 3.87
C VAL A 397 -30.24 8.86 2.60
N LEU A 398 -31.48 8.40 2.72
CA LEU A 398 -32.38 8.22 1.56
C LEU A 398 -33.51 9.25 1.56
N LYS A 399 -34.03 9.54 0.37
CA LYS A 399 -35.27 10.33 0.19
C LYS A 399 -36.43 9.65 0.94
N GLU A 400 -37.30 10.46 1.54
CA GLU A 400 -38.43 9.95 2.33
C GLU A 400 -39.30 9.00 1.50
N HIS A 401 -39.70 7.86 2.10
CA HIS A 401 -40.46 6.79 1.45
C HIS A 401 -39.76 6.08 0.27
N CYS A 402 -38.48 6.36 0.00
CA CYS A 402 -37.67 5.67 -1.01
C CYS A 402 -36.68 4.70 -0.35
N THR A 403 -37.18 3.62 0.26
CA THR A 403 -36.33 2.59 0.87
C THR A 403 -36.40 1.31 0.02
N PRO A 404 -35.36 0.97 -0.76
CA PRO A 404 -35.29 -0.30 -1.47
C PRO A 404 -35.20 -1.46 -0.46
N SER A 405 -35.57 -2.68 -0.86
CA SER A 405 -35.25 -3.89 -0.07
C SER A 405 -33.80 -4.34 -0.31
N LEU A 406 -33.24 -5.20 0.55
CA LEU A 406 -31.92 -5.81 0.32
C LEU A 406 -31.89 -6.59 -1.01
N PHE A 407 -32.96 -7.30 -1.34
CA PHE A 407 -33.15 -7.94 -2.64
C PHE A 407 -33.06 -6.96 -3.82
N ASP A 408 -33.66 -5.76 -3.70
CA ASP A 408 -33.56 -4.73 -4.74
C ASP A 408 -32.12 -4.23 -4.89
N LEU A 409 -31.39 -4.06 -3.79
CA LEU A 409 -29.98 -3.68 -3.82
C LEU A 409 -29.10 -4.76 -4.46
N GLU A 410 -29.32 -6.03 -4.09
CA GLU A 410 -28.64 -7.19 -4.70
C GLU A 410 -28.86 -7.21 -6.22
N LYS A 411 -30.10 -6.98 -6.65
CA LYS A 411 -30.44 -6.92 -8.07
C LYS A 411 -29.76 -5.74 -8.77
N ARG A 412 -29.78 -4.55 -8.17
CA ARG A 412 -29.16 -3.33 -8.73
C ARG A 412 -27.66 -3.53 -8.97
N ILE A 413 -26.92 -4.06 -8.00
CA ILE A 413 -25.47 -4.25 -8.16
C ILE A 413 -25.15 -5.32 -9.22
N ARG A 414 -26.01 -6.34 -9.38
CA ARG A 414 -25.85 -7.35 -10.45
C ARG A 414 -26.12 -6.79 -11.85
N GLU A 415 -27.10 -5.90 -11.97
CA GLU A 415 -27.50 -5.31 -13.26
C GLU A 415 -26.60 -4.15 -13.68
N ASN A 416 -25.95 -3.47 -12.73
CA ASN A 416 -25.18 -2.25 -12.94
C ASN A 416 -23.77 -2.36 -12.35
N VAL A 417 -23.12 -3.52 -12.51
CA VAL A 417 -21.70 -3.67 -12.16
C VAL A 417 -20.90 -2.61 -12.94
N PRO A 418 -20.08 -1.75 -12.29
CA PRO A 418 -19.34 -0.73 -13.03
C PRO A 418 -18.35 -1.39 -14.01
N GLU A 419 -18.07 -0.74 -15.15
CA GLU A 419 -17.45 -1.37 -16.33
C GLU A 419 -16.12 -2.09 -16.04
N ASP A 420 -15.30 -1.54 -15.14
CA ASP A 420 -13.98 -2.09 -14.78
C ASP A 420 -14.03 -3.15 -13.67
N TYR A 421 -15.21 -3.50 -13.17
CA TYR A 421 -15.39 -4.40 -12.04
C TYR A 421 -15.94 -5.76 -12.46
N LYS A 422 -15.60 -6.75 -11.66
CA LYS A 422 -16.19 -8.09 -11.75
C LYS A 422 -16.86 -8.45 -10.44
N LEU A 423 -18.17 -8.71 -10.50
CA LEU A 423 -18.94 -9.16 -9.35
C LEU A 423 -18.54 -10.59 -8.96
N MET A 424 -18.00 -10.72 -7.76
CA MET A 424 -17.61 -12.01 -7.19
C MET A 424 -18.78 -12.63 -6.41
N THR A 425 -19.36 -11.84 -5.51
CA THR A 425 -20.50 -12.22 -4.67
C THR A 425 -21.41 -11.02 -4.44
N ALA A 426 -22.72 -11.25 -4.50
CA ALA A 426 -23.74 -10.41 -3.90
C ALA A 426 -24.74 -11.37 -3.28
N LEU A 427 -24.90 -11.38 -1.97
CA LEU A 427 -25.74 -12.36 -1.29
C LEU A 427 -26.35 -11.77 -0.03
N GLU A 428 -27.67 -11.89 0.10
CA GLU A 428 -28.39 -11.56 1.33
C GLU A 428 -28.40 -12.77 2.28
N GLU A 429 -27.84 -12.60 3.48
CA GLU A 429 -27.89 -13.55 4.61
C GLU A 429 -28.16 -12.77 5.90
N ASP A 430 -29.07 -13.25 6.74
CA ASP A 430 -29.39 -12.67 8.06
C ASP A 430 -29.57 -11.13 8.07
N GLU A 431 -30.44 -10.63 7.20
CA GLU A 431 -30.74 -9.18 7.05
C GLU A 431 -29.51 -8.31 6.70
N THR A 432 -28.48 -8.94 6.14
CA THR A 432 -27.24 -8.31 5.69
C THR A 432 -26.95 -8.70 4.25
N LEU A 433 -26.69 -7.72 3.39
CA LEU A 433 -26.24 -7.94 2.02
C LEU A 433 -24.71 -7.87 1.97
N PHE A 434 -24.08 -8.98 1.64
CA PHE A 434 -22.64 -9.09 1.43
C PHE A 434 -22.31 -8.84 -0.04
N ILE A 435 -21.47 -7.84 -0.32
CA ILE A 435 -21.02 -7.50 -1.67
C ILE A 435 -19.51 -7.65 -1.74
N SER A 436 -19.03 -8.37 -2.76
CA SER A 436 -17.61 -8.52 -3.07
C SER A 436 -17.41 -8.32 -4.57
N LEU A 437 -16.60 -7.32 -4.91
CA LEU A 437 -16.25 -6.93 -6.28
C LEU A 437 -14.73 -7.05 -6.46
N GLU A 438 -14.29 -7.49 -7.63
CA GLU A 438 -12.88 -7.48 -8.03
C GLU A 438 -12.64 -6.29 -8.96
N HIS A 439 -11.61 -5.49 -8.69
CA HIS A 439 -11.12 -4.40 -9.54
C HIS A 439 -9.59 -4.48 -9.61
N HIS A 440 -9.05 -4.67 -10.82
CA HIS A 440 -7.60 -4.86 -11.08
C HIS A 440 -6.92 -5.86 -10.11
N GLY A 441 -7.55 -7.02 -9.88
CA GLY A 441 -7.02 -8.06 -9.00
C GLY A 441 -7.22 -7.81 -7.50
N LYS A 442 -7.75 -6.65 -7.08
CA LYS A 442 -8.06 -6.35 -5.68
C LYS A 442 -9.54 -6.55 -5.36
N LEU A 443 -9.83 -6.94 -4.12
CA LEU A 443 -11.21 -7.14 -3.65
C LEU A 443 -11.71 -5.92 -2.89
N VAL A 444 -12.85 -5.39 -3.32
CA VAL A 444 -13.65 -4.39 -2.61
C VAL A 444 -14.82 -5.13 -1.97
N GLU A 445 -14.79 -5.26 -0.65
CA GLU A 445 -15.78 -6.01 0.13
C GLU A 445 -16.50 -5.06 1.08
N LEU A 446 -17.84 -5.13 1.11
CA LEU A 446 -18.67 -4.38 2.04
C LEU A 446 -19.87 -5.21 2.50
N GLN A 447 -20.27 -4.98 3.74
CA GLN A 447 -21.43 -5.59 4.37
C GLN A 447 -22.48 -4.50 4.58
N MET A 448 -23.64 -4.65 3.94
CA MET A 448 -24.73 -3.68 4.03
C MET A 448 -25.82 -4.23 4.92
N LYS A 449 -26.02 -3.60 6.08
CA LYS A 449 -27.07 -3.98 7.03
C LYS A 449 -28.24 -3.04 6.94
N MET A 450 -29.45 -3.59 6.81
CA MET A 450 -30.67 -2.80 6.92
C MET A 450 -30.95 -2.51 8.40
N LEU A 451 -31.14 -1.24 8.75
CA LEU A 451 -31.53 -0.84 10.09
C LEU A 451 -33.05 -0.96 10.23
N VAL A 452 -33.50 -1.94 11.00
CA VAL A 452 -34.90 -2.07 11.43
C VAL A 452 -35.08 -1.24 12.70
N THR A 453 -35.27 0.07 12.57
CA THR A 453 -35.58 0.93 13.73
C THR A 453 -36.93 1.62 13.57
N ASP A 454 -37.73 1.57 14.63
CA ASP A 454 -38.97 2.36 14.81
C ASP A 454 -38.69 3.80 15.28
N GLU A 455 -37.43 4.13 15.58
CA GLU A 455 -36.98 5.42 16.12
C GLU A 455 -35.94 6.08 15.20
N ASN A 456 -36.09 7.40 14.98
CA ASN A 456 -35.09 8.24 14.33
C ASN A 456 -33.87 8.33 15.27
N TYR A 457 -32.86 7.49 15.02
CA TYR A 457 -31.57 7.61 15.70
C TYR A 457 -30.96 8.97 15.32
N LYS A 458 -30.73 9.84 16.32
CA LYS A 458 -30.04 11.09 16.08
C LYS A 458 -28.56 10.78 15.93
N ILE A 459 -28.08 10.75 14.69
CA ILE A 459 -26.67 10.60 14.39
C ILE A 459 -26.02 11.97 14.59
N GLU A 460 -24.98 12.02 15.42
CA GLU A 460 -24.11 13.18 15.48
C GLU A 460 -23.26 13.20 14.22
N ALA A 461 -23.44 14.25 13.42
CA ALA A 461 -22.69 14.46 12.19
C ALA A 461 -22.35 15.94 12.05
N ARG A 462 -21.36 16.23 11.23
CA ARG A 462 -20.89 17.57 10.89
C ARG A 462 -20.92 17.72 9.38
N PRO A 463 -21.40 18.85 8.86
CA PRO A 463 -21.35 19.10 7.43
C PRO A 463 -19.89 19.17 7.01
N VAL A 464 -19.55 18.56 5.88
CA VAL A 464 -18.29 18.91 5.22
C VAL A 464 -18.31 20.36 4.77
N ALA A 465 -17.12 20.89 4.48
CA ALA A 465 -16.96 22.26 4.05
C ALA A 465 -17.94 22.60 2.92
N PHE A 466 -18.68 23.69 3.11
CA PHE A 466 -19.60 24.27 2.14
C PHE A 466 -20.85 23.44 1.80
N LEU A 467 -21.22 22.44 2.63
CA LEU A 467 -22.54 21.84 2.56
C LEU A 467 -23.61 22.85 3.01
N GLU A 468 -24.59 23.11 2.14
CA GLU A 468 -25.71 24.00 2.43
C GLU A 468 -26.47 23.56 3.69
N ARG A 469 -26.71 24.50 4.60
CA ARG A 469 -27.37 24.25 5.87
C ARG A 469 -28.75 23.59 5.73
N GLU A 470 -29.55 24.02 4.75
CA GLU A 470 -30.88 23.41 4.50
C GLU A 470 -30.76 21.95 4.07
N THR A 471 -29.76 21.63 3.23
CA THR A 471 -29.49 20.26 2.78
C THR A 471 -28.99 19.39 3.94
N PHE A 472 -28.09 19.93 4.77
CA PHE A 472 -27.61 19.24 5.97
C PHE A 472 -28.73 18.97 6.98
N GLU A 473 -29.58 19.96 7.27
CA GLU A 473 -30.75 19.80 8.15
C GLU A 473 -31.70 18.72 7.61
N LYS A 474 -31.97 18.70 6.29
CA LYS A 474 -32.77 17.64 5.64
C LYS A 474 -32.13 16.25 5.77
N MET A 475 -30.80 16.15 5.67
CA MET A 475 -30.10 14.87 5.86
C MET A 475 -30.29 14.34 7.28
N LEU A 476 -30.20 15.20 8.30
CA LEU A 476 -30.41 14.82 9.70
C LEU A 476 -31.86 14.47 10.05
N GLU A 477 -32.83 15.05 9.33
CA GLU A 477 -34.26 14.73 9.47
C GLU A 477 -34.66 13.45 8.72
N SER A 478 -33.90 13.06 7.70
CA SER A 478 -34.17 11.90 6.86
C SER A 478 -33.83 10.59 7.58
N PRO A 479 -34.58 9.51 7.35
CA PRO A 479 -34.34 8.25 8.03
C PRO A 479 -33.06 7.58 7.50
N VAL A 480 -32.16 7.22 8.40
CA VAL A 480 -31.06 6.29 8.09
C VAL A 480 -31.60 4.87 8.09
N LYS A 481 -31.49 4.21 6.93
CA LYS A 481 -32.03 2.86 6.70
C LYS A 481 -30.95 1.81 6.49
N TYR A 482 -29.74 2.22 6.16
CA TYR A 482 -28.66 1.33 5.81
C TYR A 482 -27.36 1.80 6.45
N VAL A 483 -26.61 0.84 6.98
CA VAL A 483 -25.22 1.02 7.40
C VAL A 483 -24.36 0.04 6.64
N ALA A 484 -23.39 0.57 5.92
CA ALA A 484 -22.34 -0.19 5.27
C ALA A 484 -21.15 -0.30 6.22
N ARG A 485 -20.69 -1.53 6.48
CA ARG A 485 -19.44 -1.83 7.17
C ARG A 485 -18.42 -2.36 6.16
N PHE A 486 -17.21 -1.83 6.15
CA PHE A 486 -16.13 -2.27 5.28
C PHE A 486 -14.76 -1.99 5.92
N GLU A 487 -13.71 -2.67 5.45
CA GLU A 487 -12.33 -2.42 5.88
C GLU A 487 -11.54 -1.87 4.69
N ILE A 488 -10.83 -0.77 4.93
CA ILE A 488 -10.07 -0.08 3.88
C ILE A 488 -8.81 -0.87 3.58
N ASP A 489 -8.66 -1.31 2.33
CA ASP A 489 -7.53 -2.12 1.90
C ASP A 489 -6.70 -1.41 0.83
N GLY A 490 -5.37 -1.56 0.91
CA GLY A 490 -4.43 -0.86 0.04
C GLY A 490 -4.35 0.65 0.29
N GLU A 491 -4.47 1.45 -0.78
CA GLU A 491 -4.36 2.91 -0.74
C GLU A 491 -5.70 3.53 -0.31
N PRO A 492 -5.76 4.32 0.78
CA PRO A 492 -7.01 4.77 1.37
C PRO A 492 -7.96 5.54 0.44
N ILE A 493 -7.43 6.53 -0.27
CA ILE A 493 -8.23 7.40 -1.15
C ILE A 493 -8.80 6.59 -2.30
N PHE A 494 -7.98 5.74 -2.91
CA PHE A 494 -8.43 4.87 -3.98
C PHE A 494 -9.54 3.93 -3.51
N PHE A 495 -9.40 3.29 -2.34
CA PHE A 495 -10.41 2.38 -1.81
C PHE A 495 -11.72 3.12 -1.49
N TYR A 496 -11.64 4.28 -0.83
CA TYR A 496 -12.82 5.09 -0.50
C TYR A 496 -13.57 5.54 -1.77
N HIS A 497 -12.85 5.91 -2.83
CA HIS A 497 -13.43 6.16 -4.16
C HIS A 497 -14.23 4.96 -4.70
N GLN A 498 -13.74 3.73 -4.53
CA GLN A 498 -14.50 2.53 -4.93
C GLN A 498 -15.83 2.42 -4.18
N ILE A 499 -15.83 2.70 -2.88
CA ILE A 499 -17.03 2.68 -2.05
C ILE A 499 -18.04 3.74 -2.52
N MET A 500 -17.58 4.97 -2.81
CA MET A 500 -18.43 6.04 -3.34
C MET A 500 -19.06 5.67 -4.69
N LYS A 501 -18.28 5.05 -5.58
CA LYS A 501 -18.77 4.54 -6.87
C LYS A 501 -19.84 3.46 -6.70
N ILE A 502 -19.64 2.53 -5.77
CA ILE A 502 -20.62 1.47 -5.46
C ILE A 502 -21.89 2.06 -4.87
N PHE A 503 -21.80 3.05 -3.96
CA PHE A 503 -22.98 3.70 -3.39
C PHE A 503 -23.80 4.46 -4.43
N SER A 504 -23.14 5.13 -5.37
CA SER A 504 -23.81 5.81 -6.49
C SER A 504 -24.63 4.85 -7.36
N VAL A 505 -24.18 3.60 -7.50
CA VAL A 505 -24.91 2.53 -8.20
C VAL A 505 -26.06 1.97 -7.34
N LEU A 506 -25.80 1.71 -6.06
CA LEU A 506 -26.77 1.08 -5.16
C LEU A 506 -27.93 2.00 -4.82
N PHE A 507 -27.68 3.30 -4.66
CA PHE A 507 -28.61 4.27 -4.10
C PHE A 507 -28.80 5.52 -4.97
N PRO A 508 -29.36 5.41 -6.20
CA PRO A 508 -29.72 6.57 -7.01
C PRO A 508 -30.71 7.54 -6.30
N GLU A 509 -31.41 7.08 -5.27
CA GLU A 509 -32.35 7.85 -4.46
C GLU A 509 -31.74 8.49 -3.20
N MET A 510 -30.41 8.44 -3.03
CA MET A 510 -29.75 9.04 -1.87
C MET A 510 -29.93 10.57 -1.83
N VAL A 511 -29.92 11.11 -0.61
CA VAL A 511 -29.74 12.55 -0.36
C VAL A 511 -28.27 12.84 -0.04
N GLY A 512 -27.57 11.83 0.51
CA GLY A 512 -26.17 11.89 0.87
C GLY A 512 -25.79 10.70 1.75
N ILE A 513 -24.62 10.78 2.35
CA ILE A 513 -24.11 9.80 3.31
C ILE A 513 -23.64 10.49 4.58
N ILE A 514 -23.60 9.74 5.67
CA ILE A 514 -22.94 10.14 6.91
C ILE A 514 -21.90 9.09 7.22
N ASP A 515 -20.63 9.47 7.18
CA ASP A 515 -19.55 8.64 7.68
C ASP A 515 -19.62 8.63 9.21
N LEU A 516 -19.93 7.47 9.79
CA LEU A 516 -20.17 7.33 11.22
C LEU A 516 -18.87 7.35 12.02
N VAL A 517 -17.72 7.19 11.36
CA VAL A 517 -16.40 7.19 12.00
C VAL A 517 -15.84 8.61 12.03
N THR A 518 -15.77 9.27 10.87
CA THR A 518 -15.26 10.65 10.78
C THR A 518 -16.29 11.69 11.23
N GLN A 519 -17.55 11.28 11.34
CA GLN A 519 -18.73 12.13 11.60
C GLN A 519 -19.02 13.12 10.47
N HIS A 520 -18.44 12.97 9.28
CA HIS A 520 -18.70 13.84 8.14
C HIS A 520 -20.01 13.47 7.42
N ALA A 521 -20.80 14.48 7.11
CA ALA A 521 -21.98 14.37 6.25
C ALA A 521 -21.67 14.91 4.86
N TYR A 522 -21.80 14.05 3.85
CA TYR A 522 -21.54 14.37 2.45
C TYR A 522 -22.84 14.37 1.64
N PRO A 523 -23.11 15.39 0.82
CA PRO A 523 -24.29 15.43 -0.03
C PRO A 523 -24.18 14.46 -1.24
N GLU A 524 -25.32 14.13 -1.85
CA GLU A 524 -25.43 13.25 -3.02
C GLU A 524 -24.45 13.61 -4.15
N ASN A 525 -24.32 14.91 -4.49
CA ASN A 525 -23.43 15.36 -5.55
C ASN A 525 -21.95 15.16 -5.21
N TRP A 526 -21.55 15.29 -3.95
CA TRP A 526 -20.18 14.95 -3.53
C TRP A 526 -19.91 13.45 -3.68
N VAL A 527 -20.84 12.59 -3.24
CA VAL A 527 -20.68 11.13 -3.33
C VAL A 527 -20.51 10.69 -4.79
N ARG A 528 -21.30 11.25 -5.70
CA ARG A 528 -21.18 10.98 -7.15
C ARG A 528 -19.87 11.50 -7.72
N PHE A 529 -19.49 12.73 -7.37
CA PHE A 529 -18.23 13.36 -7.77
C PHE A 529 -17.01 12.53 -7.35
N ALA A 530 -16.97 12.15 -6.07
CA ALA A 530 -15.92 11.32 -5.49
C ALA A 530 -15.93 9.89 -6.04
N GLY A 531 -17.09 9.36 -6.46
CA GLY A 531 -17.22 8.07 -7.13
C GLY A 531 -16.75 8.07 -8.59
N GLU A 532 -16.64 9.23 -9.22
CA GLU A 532 -16.13 9.39 -10.59
C GLU A 532 -14.64 9.76 -10.60
N TYR A 533 -14.22 10.66 -9.70
CA TYR A 533 -12.86 11.19 -9.64
C TYR A 533 -12.20 10.89 -8.27
N PRO A 534 -11.27 9.92 -8.17
CA PRO A 534 -10.57 9.66 -6.90
C PRO A 534 -9.73 10.85 -6.43
N GLU A 535 -9.29 11.72 -7.34
CA GLU A 535 -8.51 12.92 -7.01
C GLU A 535 -9.34 13.98 -6.27
N ALA A 536 -10.67 13.84 -6.28
CA ALA A 536 -11.60 14.70 -5.54
C ALA A 536 -11.56 14.49 -4.03
N ILE A 537 -11.18 13.30 -3.58
CA ILE A 537 -11.18 12.93 -2.17
C ILE A 537 -9.89 13.47 -1.56
N ALA A 538 -10.03 14.45 -0.67
CA ALA A 538 -8.94 14.99 0.11
C ALA A 538 -8.56 14.00 1.23
N PRO A 539 -7.30 14.02 1.70
CA PRO A 539 -6.90 13.26 2.88
C PRO A 539 -7.79 13.53 4.11
N SER A 540 -8.17 14.80 4.31
CA SER A 540 -9.08 15.28 5.36
C SER A 540 -10.52 14.77 5.21
N ASP A 541 -10.90 14.15 4.10
CA ASP A 541 -12.21 13.49 3.98
C ASP A 541 -12.23 12.13 4.70
N LEU A 542 -11.04 11.54 4.96
CA LEU A 542 -10.85 10.20 5.54
C LEU A 542 -10.68 10.20 7.07
N PHE A 543 -10.56 11.36 7.69
CA PHE A 543 -10.58 11.52 9.14
C PHE A 543 -11.36 12.79 9.52
N GLY A 544 -11.93 12.82 10.73
CA GLY A 544 -12.55 14.03 11.29
C GLY A 544 -11.70 14.60 12.42
N LEU A 545 -11.96 15.85 12.82
CA LEU A 545 -11.40 16.44 14.04
C LEU A 545 -12.46 16.58 15.11
N TYR A 546 -12.26 15.95 16.27
CA TYR A 546 -13.09 16.14 17.45
C TYR A 546 -12.42 17.09 18.41
N LEU A 547 -13.12 18.16 18.79
CA LEU A 547 -12.65 19.16 19.74
C LEU A 547 -13.51 19.09 21.00
N ALA A 548 -12.85 19.06 22.15
CA ALA A 548 -13.46 19.20 23.47
C ALA A 548 -12.75 20.28 24.26
N GLY A 549 -13.50 21.10 24.99
CA GLY A 549 -12.93 22.19 25.78
C GLY A 549 -13.42 22.19 27.23
N ASP A 550 -12.55 22.64 28.13
CA ASP A 550 -12.90 23.00 29.51
C ASP A 550 -12.94 24.52 29.62
N SER A 551 -14.16 25.07 29.64
CA SER A 551 -14.37 26.52 29.74
C SER A 551 -13.89 27.14 31.06
N GLU A 552 -13.73 26.36 32.13
CA GLU A 552 -13.18 26.87 33.40
C GLU A 552 -11.67 27.01 33.35
N GLN A 553 -10.99 26.15 32.58
CA GLN A 553 -9.54 26.14 32.41
C GLN A 553 -9.06 26.89 31.16
N ASP A 554 -9.97 27.31 30.28
CA ASP A 554 -9.68 27.91 28.97
C ASP A 554 -8.77 27.03 28.12
N THR A 555 -9.02 25.72 28.15
CA THR A 555 -8.23 24.73 27.40
C THR A 555 -9.10 24.02 26.37
N VAL A 556 -8.49 23.70 25.24
CA VAL A 556 -9.09 22.91 24.16
C VAL A 556 -8.18 21.73 23.84
N TRP A 557 -8.76 20.54 23.86
CA TRP A 557 -8.16 19.29 23.39
C TRP A 557 -8.80 18.90 22.06
N MET A 558 -7.98 18.36 21.17
CA MET A 558 -8.41 17.90 19.85
C MET A 558 -7.82 16.54 19.54
N THR A 559 -8.62 15.72 18.87
CA THR A 559 -8.23 14.39 18.43
C THR A 559 -8.75 14.12 17.03
N THR A 560 -8.00 13.37 16.23
CA THR A 560 -8.51 12.84 14.97
C THR A 560 -9.52 11.72 15.22
N LEU A 561 -10.42 11.50 14.27
CA LEU A 561 -11.38 10.40 14.26
C LEU A 561 -11.34 9.69 12.91
N GLY A 562 -10.97 8.41 12.89
CA GLY A 562 -11.00 7.57 11.70
C GLY A 562 -9.64 7.21 11.13
N MET A 563 -8.54 7.75 11.67
CA MET A 563 -7.19 7.31 11.29
C MET A 563 -6.99 5.83 11.59
N ASN A 564 -7.64 5.30 12.64
CA ASN A 564 -7.60 3.88 12.99
C ASN A 564 -8.18 2.99 11.87
N CYS A 565 -9.15 3.47 11.08
CA CYS A 565 -9.66 2.74 9.92
C CYS A 565 -8.64 2.65 8.77
N LEU A 566 -7.65 3.54 8.77
CA LEU A 566 -6.54 3.56 7.82
C LEU A 566 -5.34 2.74 8.32
N GLY A 567 -5.42 2.21 9.54
CA GLY A 567 -4.33 1.47 10.20
C GLY A 567 -3.26 2.40 10.78
N MET A 568 -3.66 3.61 11.16
CA MET A 568 -2.82 4.64 11.77
C MET A 568 -3.39 5.01 13.12
N ARG A 569 -2.56 5.38 14.08
CA ARG A 569 -3.04 5.92 15.36
C ARG A 569 -3.84 7.20 15.16
N GLU A 570 -4.83 7.41 16.01
CA GLU A 570 -5.40 8.75 16.18
C GLU A 570 -4.34 9.70 16.72
N LEU A 571 -4.36 10.94 16.26
CA LEU A 571 -3.44 12.00 16.66
C LEU A 571 -4.15 12.97 17.56
N GLU A 572 -3.54 13.26 18.70
CA GLU A 572 -4.08 14.17 19.71
C GLU A 572 -3.20 15.39 19.87
N MET A 573 -3.81 16.55 20.04
CA MET A 573 -3.08 17.79 20.31
C MET A 573 -3.65 18.49 21.55
N TYR A 574 -2.75 18.91 22.43
CA TYR A 574 -3.04 19.61 23.68
C TYR A 574 -2.33 20.97 23.67
N GLY A 575 -2.75 21.87 24.56
CA GLY A 575 -2.08 23.16 24.78
C GLY A 575 -2.73 24.33 24.05
N SER A 576 -3.87 24.12 23.39
CA SER A 576 -4.67 25.20 22.81
C SER A 576 -5.67 25.78 23.83
N ASP A 577 -6.17 26.98 23.53
CA ASP A 577 -7.22 27.69 24.26
C ASP A 577 -8.42 28.04 23.35
N THR A 578 -9.46 28.67 23.91
CA THR A 578 -10.67 29.03 23.15
C THR A 578 -10.49 30.11 22.09
N LYS A 579 -9.34 30.79 22.05
CA LYS A 579 -9.03 31.82 21.04
C LYS A 579 -8.20 31.28 19.90
N ASN A 580 -7.33 30.31 20.17
CA ASN A 580 -6.29 29.84 19.25
C ASN A 580 -6.58 28.43 18.69
N TYR A 581 -7.70 27.81 19.08
CA TYR A 581 -8.02 26.43 18.68
C TYR A 581 -8.13 26.21 17.17
N THR A 582 -8.46 27.24 16.38
CA THR A 582 -8.54 27.11 14.92
C THR A 582 -7.16 26.85 14.34
N THR A 583 -6.13 27.59 14.77
CA THR A 583 -4.75 27.38 14.31
C THR A 583 -4.24 25.99 14.67
N PHE A 584 -4.54 25.50 15.88
CA PHE A 584 -4.13 24.15 16.29
C PHE A 584 -4.91 23.08 15.53
N ALA A 585 -6.19 23.30 15.24
CA ALA A 585 -7.00 22.38 14.45
C ALA A 585 -6.49 22.29 13.01
N ASP A 586 -6.18 23.42 12.37
CA ASP A 586 -5.58 23.48 11.03
C ASP A 586 -4.21 22.76 11.01
N MET A 587 -3.42 22.94 12.06
CA MET A 587 -2.15 22.23 12.22
C MET A 587 -2.32 20.73 12.37
N LEU A 588 -3.27 20.27 13.19
CA LEU A 588 -3.56 18.85 13.35
C LEU A 588 -4.10 18.23 12.05
N ASP A 589 -4.99 18.94 11.34
CA ASP A 589 -5.51 18.54 10.04
C ASP A 589 -4.39 18.32 9.02
N GLU A 590 -3.46 19.27 8.92
CA GLU A 590 -2.36 19.18 7.95
C GLU A 590 -1.35 18.08 8.33
N ILE A 591 -1.04 17.91 9.62
CA ILE A 591 -0.19 16.81 10.09
C ILE A 591 -0.83 15.45 9.76
N ALA A 592 -2.11 15.28 10.06
CA ALA A 592 -2.86 14.06 9.78
C ALA A 592 -2.97 13.80 8.27
N SER A 593 -3.28 14.85 7.48
CA SER A 593 -3.34 14.79 6.02
C SER A 593 -2.02 14.33 5.40
N GLN A 594 -0.87 14.82 5.89
CA GLN A 594 0.44 14.35 5.45
C GLN A 594 0.67 12.87 5.78
N CYS A 595 0.22 12.39 6.94
CA CYS A 595 0.31 10.98 7.32
C CYS A 595 -0.56 10.10 6.39
N VAL A 596 -1.80 10.53 6.12
CA VAL A 596 -2.73 9.84 5.22
C VAL A 596 -2.17 9.78 3.80
N ASP A 597 -1.61 10.87 3.28
CA ASP A 597 -1.01 10.91 1.94
C ASP A 597 0.18 9.99 1.75
N ARG A 598 1.06 9.96 2.77
CA ARG A 598 2.21 9.06 2.84
C ARG A 598 1.76 7.62 3.09
N ASN A 599 0.49 7.43 3.45
CA ASN A 599 -0.09 6.18 3.91
C ASN A 599 0.76 5.57 5.04
N MET A 600 1.23 6.41 5.96
CA MET A 600 2.17 6.06 7.02
C MET A 600 2.23 7.13 8.10
N ILE A 601 2.40 6.69 9.34
CA ILE A 601 2.84 7.51 10.47
C ILE A 601 4.12 6.86 11.02
N ALA A 602 5.17 7.66 11.19
CA ALA A 602 6.46 7.19 11.71
C ALA A 602 6.32 6.74 13.18
N ASP A 603 7.32 6.03 13.69
CA ASP A 603 7.32 5.55 15.06
C ASP A 603 7.49 6.69 16.07
N MET A 604 7.14 6.41 17.32
CA MET A 604 7.18 7.36 18.43
C MET A 604 8.57 7.96 18.58
N GLY A 605 8.65 9.30 18.57
CA GLY A 605 9.91 10.03 18.64
C GLY A 605 10.60 10.24 17.30
N GLU A 606 10.02 9.78 16.18
CA GLU A 606 10.48 10.10 14.83
C GLU A 606 9.62 11.20 14.17
N PRO A 607 10.18 12.03 13.29
CA PRO A 607 9.41 13.07 12.60
C PRO A 607 8.28 12.50 11.73
N ILE A 608 7.05 12.99 11.94
CA ILE A 608 5.86 12.60 11.17
C ILE A 608 5.41 13.69 10.19
N ALA A 609 5.64 14.97 10.52
CA ALA A 609 5.32 16.12 9.69
C ALA A 609 6.33 17.25 9.94
N GLU A 610 6.44 18.16 8.99
CA GLU A 610 7.30 19.34 9.07
C GLU A 610 6.48 20.58 8.73
N CYS A 611 6.85 21.72 9.33
CA CYS A 611 6.36 23.04 8.93
C CYS A 611 7.47 24.07 9.09
N ALA A 612 7.29 25.23 8.47
CA ALA A 612 8.08 26.42 8.73
C ALA A 612 7.16 27.51 9.28
N CYS A 613 7.67 28.33 10.19
CA CYS A 613 7.00 29.54 10.66
C CYS A 613 8.00 30.69 10.51
N GLY A 614 7.81 31.53 9.47
CA GLY A 614 8.81 32.51 9.08
C GLY A 614 10.12 31.86 8.60
N GLU A 615 11.25 32.17 9.25
CA GLU A 615 12.56 31.55 8.93
C GLU A 615 12.85 30.25 9.72
N GLU A 616 12.02 29.94 10.72
CA GLU A 616 12.23 28.79 11.60
C GLU A 616 11.54 27.55 11.04
N LYS A 617 12.19 26.38 11.21
CA LYS A 617 11.67 25.09 10.81
C LYS A 617 11.34 24.25 12.03
N TYR A 618 10.24 23.54 11.92
CA TYR A 618 9.67 22.73 12.98
C TYR A 618 9.34 21.35 12.45
N SER A 619 9.63 20.33 13.26
CA SER A 619 9.20 18.95 13.00
C SER A 619 8.22 18.54 14.07
N PHE A 620 7.25 17.70 13.73
CA PHE A 620 6.31 17.11 14.67
C PHE A 620 6.62 15.63 14.85
N THR A 621 6.40 15.13 16.07
CA THR A 621 6.45 13.72 16.45
C THR A 621 5.25 13.42 17.35
N TRP A 622 5.10 12.18 17.81
CA TRP A 622 4.08 11.81 18.79
C TRP A 622 4.65 10.98 19.95
N SER A 623 3.84 10.84 21.02
CA SER A 623 4.14 10.09 22.26
C SER A 623 2.89 9.42 22.85
N ASN A 624 3.07 8.29 23.55
CA ASN A 624 2.00 7.58 24.30
C ASN A 624 1.64 8.22 25.67
N THR A 625 2.25 9.35 26.00
CA THR A 625 1.99 10.09 27.24
C THR A 625 2.04 11.57 26.95
N SER A 626 1.03 12.31 27.43
CA SER A 626 1.11 13.76 27.54
C SER A 626 2.25 14.16 28.46
N VAL A 627 2.92 15.28 28.17
CA VAL A 627 3.99 15.82 29.04
C VAL A 627 3.43 16.33 30.38
N ASN A 628 2.12 16.57 30.46
CA ASN A 628 1.39 16.93 31.67
C ASN A 628 0.54 15.75 32.17
N GLU A 629 0.86 15.20 33.34
CA GLU A 629 0.13 14.07 33.96
C GLU A 629 -1.32 14.42 34.39
N ASP A 630 -1.67 15.71 34.48
CA ASP A 630 -2.97 16.18 35.01
C ASP A 630 -4.09 16.28 33.96
N SER A 631 -3.81 16.12 32.65
CA SER A 631 -4.82 16.24 31.58
C SER A 631 -5.44 14.91 31.14
N SER A 632 -5.08 13.79 31.76
CA SER A 632 -5.56 12.45 31.37
C SER A 632 -6.97 12.18 31.90
N GLN A 633 -8.00 12.69 31.23
CA GLN A 633 -9.34 12.13 31.36
C GLN A 633 -9.74 11.50 30.03
N ASN A 634 -9.93 10.18 30.05
CA ASN A 634 -10.42 9.30 28.98
C ASN A 634 -9.46 9.04 27.82
N LEU A 635 -8.40 8.27 28.08
CA LEU A 635 -7.58 7.69 27.03
C LEU A 635 -7.68 6.17 27.06
N ASP A 636 -8.25 5.59 26.01
CA ASP A 636 -7.80 4.26 25.58
C ASP A 636 -6.40 4.45 24.96
N ASN A 637 -5.40 4.56 25.84
CA ASN A 637 -4.02 5.01 25.59
C ASN A 637 -3.24 4.18 24.55
N ASN A 638 -3.87 3.18 23.93
CA ASN A 638 -3.22 2.23 23.03
C ASN A 638 -3.52 2.49 21.56
N LEU A 639 -4.42 3.42 21.23
CA LEU A 639 -4.82 3.73 19.86
C LEU A 639 -4.57 5.19 19.44
N SER A 640 -4.21 6.07 20.37
CA SER A 640 -3.87 7.46 20.07
C SER A 640 -2.41 7.81 20.39
N GLY A 641 -1.94 8.91 19.81
CA GLY A 641 -0.59 9.47 20.01
C GLY A 641 -0.65 10.99 20.19
N VAL A 642 -0.03 11.48 21.26
CA VAL A 642 0.02 12.92 21.57
C VAL A 642 1.09 13.60 20.73
N ILE A 643 0.69 14.57 19.91
CA ILE A 643 1.57 15.38 19.07
C ILE A 643 2.48 16.26 19.93
N LEU A 644 3.76 16.24 19.58
CA LEU A 644 4.82 17.02 20.21
C LEU A 644 5.68 17.69 19.13
N LEU A 645 6.24 18.83 19.48
CA LEU A 645 7.21 19.56 18.68
C LEU A 645 8.60 18.95 18.89
N MET A 646 9.32 18.71 17.79
CA MET A 646 10.72 18.31 17.78
C MET A 646 11.56 19.45 17.23
N THR A 647 12.49 19.95 18.04
CA THR A 647 13.43 21.00 17.63
C THR A 647 14.61 20.42 16.85
N ASP A 648 15.36 21.27 16.14
CA ASP A 648 16.59 20.87 15.43
C ASP A 648 17.66 20.25 16.35
N GLU A 649 17.63 20.57 17.65
CA GLU A 649 18.50 19.97 18.66
C GLU A 649 18.01 18.59 19.17
N GLY A 650 16.87 18.11 18.67
CA GLY A 650 16.23 16.86 19.06
C GLY A 650 15.45 16.92 20.37
N ASN A 651 15.19 18.12 20.90
CA ASN A 651 14.35 18.27 22.10
C ASN A 651 12.88 18.08 21.73
N ILE A 652 12.15 17.35 22.57
CA ILE A 652 10.70 17.13 22.41
C ILE A 652 9.96 18.02 23.39
N LEU A 653 9.09 18.89 22.87
CA LEU A 653 8.36 19.92 23.61
C LEU A 653 6.85 19.82 23.32
N PRO A 654 5.97 20.26 24.23
CA PRO A 654 4.57 20.48 23.89
C PRO A 654 4.47 21.54 22.77
N PRO A 655 3.52 21.43 21.84
CA PRO A 655 3.24 22.48 20.87
C PRO A 655 2.57 23.64 21.63
N GLU A 656 3.34 24.67 21.98
CA GLU A 656 2.82 25.88 22.63
C GLU A 656 2.54 26.97 21.58
N PHE A 657 1.48 27.77 21.79
CA PHE A 657 1.08 28.83 20.85
C PHE A 657 2.20 29.84 20.56
N GLU A 658 3.13 30.05 21.50
CA GLU A 658 4.24 31.00 21.32
C GLU A 658 5.12 30.69 20.08
N TYR A 659 5.22 29.42 19.68
CA TYR A 659 5.95 29.02 18.46
C TYR A 659 5.19 29.32 17.15
N PHE A 660 3.88 29.51 17.25
CA PHE A 660 2.95 29.62 16.11
C PHE A 660 2.12 30.91 16.15
N ALA A 661 2.67 31.96 16.81
CA ALA A 661 1.94 33.17 17.15
C ALA A 661 1.47 34.01 15.94
N ASP A 662 2.02 33.76 14.74
CA ASP A 662 1.57 34.33 13.48
C ASP A 662 1.12 33.21 12.52
N PRO A 663 -0.17 32.78 12.58
CA PRO A 663 -0.68 31.67 11.78
C PRO A 663 -0.49 31.86 10.27
N ASP A 664 -0.47 33.11 9.79
CA ASP A 664 -0.30 33.44 8.36
C ASP A 664 1.12 33.16 7.86
N GLN A 665 2.09 32.93 8.76
CA GLN A 665 3.46 32.57 8.41
C GLN A 665 3.76 31.08 8.50
N ILE A 666 2.77 30.26 8.90
CA ILE A 666 2.94 28.81 8.95
C ILE A 666 2.84 28.26 7.52
N ASP A 667 3.94 27.71 7.03
CA ASP A 667 4.02 27.06 5.73
C ASP A 667 4.31 25.57 5.91
N TYR A 668 3.48 24.74 5.29
CA TYR A 668 3.68 23.30 5.26
C TYR A 668 4.29 22.89 3.92
N PRO A 669 5.30 22.00 3.93
CA PRO A 669 5.92 21.54 2.69
C PRO A 669 4.88 20.96 1.73
N ARG A 670 4.73 21.58 0.55
CA ARG A 670 3.75 21.12 -0.44
C ARG A 670 4.02 19.67 -0.84
N ASN A 671 3.04 18.80 -0.61
CA ASN A 671 3.10 17.42 -1.05
C ASN A 671 3.01 17.33 -2.58
N ARG A 672 4.09 16.88 -3.24
CA ARG A 672 4.13 16.70 -4.71
C ARG A 672 3.02 15.78 -5.23
N LYS A 673 2.59 14.77 -4.45
CA LYS A 673 1.52 13.85 -4.85
C LYS A 673 0.17 14.59 -4.96
N ASN A 674 -0.16 15.44 -3.99
CA ASN A 674 -1.39 16.25 -4.01
C ASN A 674 -1.37 17.32 -5.09
N PHE A 675 -0.21 17.89 -5.38
CA PHE A 675 -0.07 18.83 -6.49
C PHE A 675 -0.48 18.19 -7.83
N HIS A 676 0.01 16.99 -8.14
CA HIS A 676 -0.38 16.27 -9.37
C HIS A 676 -1.85 15.87 -9.36
N LYS A 677 -2.39 15.35 -8.24
CA LYS A 677 -3.82 15.04 -8.10
C LYS A 677 -4.71 16.25 -8.40
N ARG A 678 -4.35 17.43 -7.88
CA ARG A 678 -5.10 18.67 -8.13
C ARG A 678 -5.06 19.09 -9.60
N ILE A 679 -3.90 18.94 -10.26
CA ILE A 679 -3.80 19.19 -11.70
C ILE A 679 -4.74 18.26 -12.46
N ASP A 680 -4.68 16.96 -12.19
CA ASP A 680 -5.54 15.97 -12.87
C ASP A 680 -7.02 16.27 -12.64
N LEU A 681 -7.40 16.62 -11.40
CA LEU A 681 -8.77 17.02 -11.09
C LEU A 681 -9.18 18.31 -11.81
N ALA A 682 -8.32 19.32 -11.88
CA ALA A 682 -8.58 20.55 -12.61
C ALA A 682 -8.87 20.27 -14.09
N LYS A 683 -8.09 19.38 -14.72
CA LYS A 683 -8.30 18.95 -16.11
C LYS A 683 -9.64 18.23 -16.29
N LYS A 684 -9.96 17.27 -15.41
CA LYS A 684 -11.21 16.50 -15.44
C LYS A 684 -12.45 17.36 -15.19
N THR A 685 -12.31 18.44 -14.42
CA THR A 685 -13.41 19.35 -14.07
C THR A 685 -13.52 20.57 -14.98
N PHE A 686 -12.65 20.70 -15.99
CA PHE A 686 -12.64 21.83 -16.92
C PHE A 686 -13.99 22.04 -17.62
N ASP A 687 -14.62 20.96 -18.11
CA ASP A 687 -15.91 21.07 -18.80
C ASP A 687 -17.04 21.46 -17.84
N THR A 688 -16.98 21.01 -16.58
CA THR A 688 -17.91 21.42 -15.52
C THR A 688 -17.79 22.91 -15.23
N MET A 689 -16.57 23.41 -15.02
CA MET A 689 -16.29 24.84 -14.84
C MET A 689 -16.78 25.65 -16.04
N LYS A 690 -16.40 25.25 -17.26
CA LYS A 690 -16.79 25.92 -18.51
C LYS A 690 -18.30 26.05 -18.65
N LYS A 691 -19.04 24.95 -18.43
CA LYS A 691 -20.51 24.95 -18.49
C LYS A 691 -21.10 25.89 -17.43
N ALA A 692 -20.56 25.90 -16.22
CA ALA A 692 -21.03 26.79 -15.16
C ALA A 692 -20.81 28.28 -15.51
N LEU A 693 -19.67 28.64 -16.11
CA LEU A 693 -19.38 30.00 -16.60
C LEU A 693 -20.35 30.43 -17.72
N GLU A 694 -20.87 29.50 -18.53
CA GLU A 694 -21.88 29.79 -19.56
C GLU A 694 -23.30 29.98 -18.98
N GLU A 695 -23.60 29.31 -17.86
CA GLU A 695 -24.95 29.25 -17.29
C GLU A 695 -25.19 30.24 -16.14
N LYS A 696 -24.14 30.62 -15.42
CA LYS A 696 -24.23 31.43 -14.19
C LYS A 696 -23.41 32.72 -14.30
N PRO A 697 -23.91 33.84 -13.72
CA PRO A 697 -23.09 35.02 -13.55
C PRO A 697 -22.00 34.78 -12.49
N PHE A 698 -20.83 35.38 -12.70
CA PHE A 698 -19.68 35.31 -11.82
C PHE A 698 -19.01 36.69 -11.73
N ASP A 699 -18.43 36.99 -10.57
CA ASP A 699 -17.73 38.25 -10.31
C ASP A 699 -16.27 38.17 -10.77
N GLU A 700 -15.58 37.11 -10.36
CA GLU A 700 -14.16 36.88 -10.63
C GLU A 700 -13.94 35.40 -10.99
N ALA A 701 -13.07 35.14 -11.95
CA ALA A 701 -12.73 33.78 -12.37
C ALA A 701 -11.29 33.75 -12.85
N SER A 702 -10.48 32.86 -12.28
CA SER A 702 -9.05 32.77 -12.58
C SER A 702 -8.64 31.31 -12.77
N VAL A 703 -7.69 31.09 -13.67
CA VAL A 703 -7.10 29.79 -13.98
C VAL A 703 -5.60 29.86 -13.79
N ARG A 704 -5.00 28.73 -13.45
CA ARG A 704 -3.55 28.59 -13.39
C ARG A 704 -3.07 27.78 -14.58
N ILE A 705 -2.23 28.39 -15.42
CA ILE A 705 -1.74 27.85 -16.69
C ILE A 705 -0.30 27.35 -16.54
N ALA A 706 -0.02 26.16 -17.05
CA ALA A 706 1.33 25.64 -17.26
C ALA A 706 1.85 26.02 -18.65
N ILE A 707 3.07 26.53 -18.68
CA ILE A 707 3.79 26.86 -19.92
C ILE A 707 5.12 26.11 -19.91
N GLU A 708 5.34 25.29 -20.94
CA GLU A 708 6.58 24.54 -21.11
C GLU A 708 7.73 25.46 -21.54
N LEU A 709 8.89 25.26 -20.93
CA LEU A 709 10.12 25.97 -21.27
C LEU A 709 10.92 25.18 -22.30
N ASP A 710 11.66 25.90 -23.16
CA ASP A 710 12.64 25.25 -24.03
C ASP A 710 13.83 24.69 -23.22
N GLU A 711 14.58 23.75 -23.81
CA GLU A 711 15.67 23.04 -23.11
C GLU A 711 16.73 24.00 -22.52
N ASP A 712 17.07 25.07 -23.25
CA ASP A 712 18.10 26.02 -22.81
C ASP A 712 17.60 26.82 -21.58
N THR A 713 16.36 27.32 -21.63
CA THR A 713 15.73 28.05 -20.52
C THR A 713 15.50 27.13 -19.32
N ALA A 714 15.07 25.89 -19.54
CA ALA A 714 14.85 24.92 -18.47
C ALA A 714 16.14 24.55 -17.73
N GLU A 715 17.27 24.44 -18.45
CA GLU A 715 18.59 24.20 -17.86
C GLU A 715 19.10 25.43 -17.08
N GLU A 716 18.81 26.65 -17.55
CA GLU A 716 19.18 27.88 -16.84
C GLU A 716 18.44 28.05 -15.51
N TYR A 717 17.15 27.73 -15.46
CA TYR A 717 16.28 27.99 -14.31
C TYR A 717 16.00 26.77 -13.42
N ASP A 718 16.47 25.57 -13.79
CA ASP A 718 16.31 24.30 -13.06
C ASP A 718 14.83 23.86 -12.88
N TYR A 719 13.97 24.21 -13.84
CA TYR A 719 12.61 23.69 -13.98
C TYR A 719 12.15 23.75 -15.43
N SER A 720 11.23 22.85 -15.83
CA SER A 720 10.78 22.73 -17.22
C SER A 720 9.40 23.35 -17.51
N ILE A 721 8.72 23.84 -16.48
CA ILE A 721 7.37 24.40 -16.57
C ILE A 721 7.27 25.64 -15.68
N GLU A 722 6.80 26.74 -16.25
CA GLU A 722 6.40 27.93 -15.50
C GLU A 722 4.87 27.94 -15.30
N LEU A 723 4.40 28.33 -14.12
CA LEU A 723 2.98 28.38 -13.76
C LEU A 723 2.53 29.83 -13.59
N LEU A 724 1.53 30.26 -14.36
CA LEU A 724 1.02 31.63 -14.34
C LEU A 724 -0.49 31.66 -14.09
N TRP A 725 -0.96 32.63 -13.30
CA TRP A 725 -2.38 32.94 -13.18
C TRP A 725 -2.86 33.76 -14.38
N ALA A 726 -4.07 33.44 -14.84
CA ALA A 726 -4.78 34.19 -15.86
C ALA A 726 -6.25 34.35 -15.48
N ASP A 727 -6.79 35.55 -15.64
CA ASP A 727 -8.18 35.88 -15.35
C ASP A 727 -9.05 35.59 -16.58
N ILE A 728 -10.10 34.79 -16.40
CA ILE A 728 -11.06 34.46 -17.44
C ILE A 728 -11.83 35.72 -17.84
N ASP A 729 -11.77 36.07 -19.11
CA ASP A 729 -12.43 37.28 -19.62
C ASP A 729 -13.71 36.99 -20.41
N ARG A 730 -13.80 35.82 -21.07
CA ARG A 730 -14.99 35.37 -21.79
C ARG A 730 -15.01 33.87 -22.06
N VAL A 731 -16.22 33.36 -22.27
CA VAL A 731 -16.47 32.05 -22.90
C VAL A 731 -17.18 32.28 -24.23
N GLU A 732 -16.58 31.84 -25.34
CA GLU A 732 -17.13 32.04 -26.68
C GLU A 732 -17.00 30.77 -27.53
N ASN A 733 -18.11 30.33 -28.15
CA ASN A 733 -18.16 29.13 -28.99
C ASN A 733 -17.63 27.86 -28.27
N GLY A 734 -17.87 27.73 -26.97
CA GLY A 734 -17.41 26.60 -26.16
C GLY A 734 -15.90 26.60 -25.84
N LYS A 735 -15.23 27.74 -26.03
CA LYS A 735 -13.83 27.97 -25.64
C LYS A 735 -13.74 29.00 -24.52
N VAL A 736 -12.81 28.80 -23.60
CA VAL A 736 -12.53 29.70 -22.48
C VAL A 736 -11.29 30.52 -22.83
N PHE A 737 -11.40 31.85 -22.76
CA PHE A 737 -10.27 32.76 -22.96
C PHE A 737 -9.97 33.48 -21.65
N ALA A 738 -8.68 33.61 -21.35
CA ALA A 738 -8.18 34.28 -20.18
C ALA A 738 -7.06 35.26 -20.55
N LYS A 739 -6.78 36.20 -19.66
CA LYS A 739 -5.66 37.13 -19.76
C LYS A 739 -4.71 36.93 -18.60
N PHE A 740 -3.42 36.84 -18.87
CA PHE A 740 -2.44 36.66 -17.80
C PHE A 740 -2.52 37.79 -16.78
N ALA A 741 -2.62 37.42 -15.50
CA ALA A 741 -2.65 38.34 -14.36
C ALA A 741 -1.23 38.77 -13.94
N GLU A 742 -0.20 38.11 -14.48
CA GLU A 742 1.20 38.33 -14.19
C GLU A 742 2.07 38.15 -15.45
N THR A 743 3.28 38.72 -15.43
CA THR A 743 4.27 38.59 -16.51
C THR A 743 5.16 37.39 -16.21
N ALA A 744 5.45 36.56 -17.21
CA ALA A 744 6.31 35.40 -17.03
C ALA A 744 7.75 35.83 -16.68
N GLU A 745 8.36 35.16 -15.71
CA GLU A 745 9.75 35.38 -15.29
C GLU A 745 10.75 34.85 -16.31
N THR A 746 10.47 33.71 -16.95
CA THR A 746 11.41 33.05 -17.87
C THR A 746 11.06 33.22 -19.35
N LEU A 747 9.83 33.64 -19.65
CA LEU A 747 9.32 33.80 -21.01
C LEU A 747 9.04 35.29 -21.31
N PRO A 748 10.04 36.06 -21.78
CA PRO A 748 9.91 37.52 -21.95
C PRO A 748 8.89 37.96 -23.01
N ASP A 749 8.34 37.02 -23.79
CA ASP A 749 7.30 37.28 -24.77
C ASP A 749 5.88 37.20 -24.17
N ILE A 750 5.73 36.73 -22.92
CA ILE A 750 4.44 36.58 -22.23
C ILE A 750 4.29 37.63 -21.14
N HIS A 751 3.35 38.56 -21.34
CA HIS A 751 3.13 39.70 -20.46
C HIS A 751 1.76 39.68 -19.80
N GLU A 752 1.65 40.40 -18.68
CA GLU A 752 0.36 40.69 -18.07
C GLU A 752 -0.60 41.31 -19.10
N GLY A 753 -1.81 40.74 -19.18
CA GLY A 753 -2.86 41.14 -20.12
C GLY A 753 -2.85 40.42 -21.47
N ASP A 754 -1.80 39.65 -21.79
CA ASP A 754 -1.77 38.82 -22.99
C ASP A 754 -2.85 37.73 -22.91
N GLU A 755 -3.51 37.47 -24.04
CA GLU A 755 -4.64 36.54 -24.13
C GLU A 755 -4.17 35.10 -24.39
N ILE A 756 -4.81 34.14 -23.70
CA ILE A 756 -4.59 32.71 -23.86
C ILE A 756 -5.91 31.94 -23.95
N GLU A 757 -5.95 30.93 -24.82
CA GLU A 757 -7.01 29.92 -24.81
C GLU A 757 -6.71 28.89 -23.71
N VAL A 758 -7.65 28.71 -22.79
CA VAL A 758 -7.54 27.73 -21.71
C VAL A 758 -8.00 26.37 -22.24
N THR A 759 -7.17 25.35 -22.08
CA THR A 759 -7.45 23.97 -22.47
C THR A 759 -7.11 23.01 -21.33
N PRO A 760 -7.65 21.77 -21.32
CA PRO A 760 -7.23 20.78 -20.35
C PRO A 760 -5.71 20.50 -20.37
N ASP A 761 -5.03 20.69 -21.50
CA ASP A 761 -3.59 20.40 -21.58
C ASP A 761 -2.75 21.42 -20.80
N ASN A 762 -3.14 22.70 -20.84
CA ASN A 762 -2.41 23.79 -20.18
C ASN A 762 -2.95 24.15 -18.78
N LEU A 763 -4.08 23.59 -18.36
CA LEU A 763 -4.70 23.89 -17.07
C LEU A 763 -4.07 23.11 -15.90
N THR A 764 -3.81 23.82 -14.80
CA THR A 764 -3.26 23.24 -13.56
C THR A 764 -4.07 23.56 -12.30
N GLY A 765 -5.15 24.34 -12.42
CA GLY A 765 -6.01 24.74 -11.32
C GLY A 765 -6.96 25.86 -11.75
N TRP A 766 -8.09 26.01 -11.06
CA TRP A 766 -9.03 27.09 -11.35
C TRP A 766 -9.83 27.49 -10.11
N ILE A 767 -10.29 28.73 -10.09
CA ILE A 767 -11.14 29.29 -9.04
C ILE A 767 -12.16 30.25 -9.66
N VAL A 768 -13.42 30.14 -9.25
CA VAL A 768 -14.51 30.98 -9.75
C VAL A 768 -15.37 31.46 -8.59
N HIS A 769 -15.60 32.77 -8.53
CA HIS A 769 -16.52 33.41 -7.61
C HIS A 769 -17.87 33.67 -8.30
N PHE A 770 -18.85 32.79 -8.07
CA PHE A 770 -20.19 32.95 -8.64
C PHE A 770 -21.05 33.87 -7.78
N GLU A 771 -21.86 34.75 -8.42
CA GLU A 771 -22.70 35.72 -7.69
C GLU A 771 -23.76 35.04 -6.79
N ASP A 772 -24.15 33.80 -7.12
CA ASP A 772 -25.17 33.03 -6.41
C ASP A 772 -24.61 32.14 -5.28
N LEU A 773 -23.28 32.13 -5.09
CA LEU A 773 -22.60 31.34 -4.07
C LEU A 773 -21.81 32.26 -3.14
N GLU A 774 -21.91 32.02 -1.83
CA GLU A 774 -21.19 32.83 -0.83
C GLU A 774 -19.66 32.66 -0.89
N GLN A 775 -19.17 31.61 -1.57
CA GLN A 775 -17.77 31.17 -1.55
C GLN A 775 -17.28 30.86 -2.96
N SER A 776 -15.98 31.03 -3.18
CA SER A 776 -15.33 30.68 -4.44
C SER A 776 -15.28 29.16 -4.62
N VAL A 777 -15.61 28.71 -5.83
CA VAL A 777 -15.56 27.30 -6.21
C VAL A 777 -14.23 27.02 -6.88
N THR A 778 -13.53 25.99 -6.39
CA THR A 778 -12.28 25.47 -6.95
C THR A 778 -12.51 24.10 -7.60
N GLU A 779 -11.47 23.51 -8.20
CA GLU A 779 -11.54 22.15 -8.75
C GLU A 779 -11.98 21.09 -7.73
N THR A 780 -11.64 21.25 -6.45
CA THR A 780 -12.04 20.33 -5.36
C THR A 780 -13.48 20.51 -4.92
N LEU A 781 -14.06 21.70 -5.14
CA LEU A 781 -15.46 22.01 -4.86
C LEU A 781 -16.36 21.91 -6.11
N ALA A 782 -15.83 21.42 -7.23
CA ALA A 782 -16.56 21.33 -8.49
C ALA A 782 -17.83 20.46 -8.40
N TYR A 783 -17.96 19.61 -7.38
CA TYR A 783 -19.18 18.87 -7.07
C TYR A 783 -20.39 19.79 -6.83
N LEU A 784 -20.20 21.03 -6.37
CA LEU A 784 -21.26 22.03 -6.20
C LEU A 784 -21.86 22.47 -7.54
N LEU A 785 -21.09 22.35 -8.62
CA LEU A 785 -21.52 22.67 -9.99
C LEU A 785 -22.00 21.43 -10.74
N TRP A 786 -21.76 20.24 -10.19
CA TRP A 786 -22.07 18.98 -10.85
C TRP A 786 -23.57 18.72 -10.85
N LYS A 787 -24.14 18.66 -12.05
CA LYS A 787 -25.51 18.22 -12.30
C LYS A 787 -25.43 17.12 -13.34
N GLU A 788 -25.86 15.90 -12.97
CA GLU A 788 -26.03 14.78 -13.90
C GLU A 788 -26.96 15.13 -15.06
#